data_AF-A0A3D3UVG9-F1
#
_entry.id   AF-A0A3D3UVG9-F1
#
_cell.length_a   1.000
_cell.length_b   1.000
_cell.length_c   1.000
_cell.angle_alpha   90.00
_cell.angle_beta   90.00
_cell.angle_gamma   90.00
#
_symmetry.space_group_name_H-M   'P 1'
#
loop_
_entity.id
_entity.type
_entity.pdbx_description
1 polymer ?
#
loop_
_entity_poly.entity_id
_entity_poly.type
_entity_poly.pdbx_seq_one_letter_code
_entity_poly.pdbx_strand_id
1 'polypeptide(L)'
;AYMSPEQADLGDMDVDTRSDIYSLGVLLYELLTGTTPFGEEELHKAGYLEMQRVIREQPPPKPSTKLSTLGETLTDIAKHHGSTPDLLRKAIRDDLDWIVMKALEKSRDRRYDNAAALAMDVQRHLSDQPILARPPKFTYRFQKFLRRHRYQTITSLTIAVLITAVLIIYSMWNQSQLKLAEAKSVVDGSILFQARESFAKADYAEALYRAKSILDSKYFGSEAKLLYAGILVQNQQSQEAVTKLEDLLEDRPEITGAAYSLLARILWESKSNDGEKWKKIHEYQQKAEELFPENTEAYFLRAMTALTIKKKIELLDEALYLDPGHYESYRLRAYTYYASKKYEEMKDDALVMVALRPQYPLGYSLRAIASQELGNYEDAISDYGKAIKHTSEEGPQLIELYAQRSDIYLRMGDYKRAIEGAEEGLKFFPDETILQFRIFCALVAMGDYEQAGALYNRIANSDVDSKLKFRDWSMKYVFDILDAGRSWHPPNRKPEGVAFLSMLEAEQMYEHLSAKAGRVINDGFNSDFSPDGTKLAFSLGAPGYSGLAVFDLTSQETDLLIVPGKNPKWSPDGQYIAYVRDNPILHLSDFASSEHQIHPLSHTDEQVWIIKADGTAPKFLARGSRPSWSPDSKFVYYQSRKAQSLYRISIEEGQTQPEFVMRCSNYHPSLSPDQQNVAYIENGSLVIVDISSQSSIVDWKGSPRMWAGTWSPSGSQFSLGGIYDPEIRTGLWIYDLNRKQAEKVLAGQITKANWNKDETQLAFSLGAPFNEVWVADIDSNISTIEALGPGLTLEQHYQEMLNFYTGRIEADPRDADSYFHRAQYHDYLNEQKESADDMEKYAAVLNPKQAMISSETGSGSFLSRLWQGIPTNMGPTVNSSSHDAAPSLTADGLSLFFNSRRPGGHGNWDLWVTTRPTKEDEWGVPENLGSIVNTESVEVSPSISADGLALFFDSDRPGGYGNSDLWVTSRTTTNEPWEEPVNLGPVINSPDKEFAPAISTDGSTLYFCSNSSGGEIGWELLVTTRAAAGNNWSIPYSPGSIAGNPAVFNSLCNPNISADDLTLFFECMLPGCGAVDIWVTTRSDVSDLWAQPMNLGPTINSMYNDATTCLSADGSTFYFGSDRPGGEGSWDLWQINITSIPESPLKEGDVNSIRKSPRSNARKDVALGKNY
;
A
#
# COMPACT_ATOMS: atom_id res chain seq x y z
N ALA A 1 60.39 45.70 96.30
CA ALA A 1 59.94 45.32 94.93
C ALA A 1 58.41 45.41 94.73
N TYR A 2 57.57 45.05 95.71
CA TYR A 2 56.10 45.01 95.55
C TYR A 2 55.33 46.27 95.98
N MET A 3 56.05 47.34 96.36
CA MET A 3 55.45 48.57 96.87
C MET A 3 54.61 49.27 95.79
N SER A 4 53.38 49.68 96.13
CA SER A 4 52.51 50.43 95.23
C SER A 4 52.96 51.91 95.09
N PRO A 5 52.53 52.63 94.03
CA PRO A 5 52.77 54.07 93.91
C PRO A 5 52.32 54.87 95.13
N GLU A 6 51.21 54.49 95.75
CA GLU A 6 50.67 55.13 96.95
C GLU A 6 51.55 54.89 98.18
N GLN A 7 52.01 53.65 98.37
CA GLN A 7 52.92 53.30 99.46
C GLN A 7 54.29 53.99 99.33
N ALA A 8 54.68 54.35 98.10
CA ALA A 8 55.89 55.10 97.83
C ALA A 8 55.77 56.62 98.10
N ASP A 9 54.57 57.17 98.35
CA ASP A 9 54.34 58.63 98.45
C ASP A 9 54.39 59.21 99.88
N LEU A 10 54.63 58.40 100.92
CA LEU A 10 54.78 58.82 102.34
C LEU A 10 53.63 59.69 102.94
N GLY A 11 52.49 59.83 102.24
CA GLY A 11 51.27 60.48 102.72
C GLY A 11 50.22 59.45 103.16
N ASP A 12 49.80 59.50 104.43
CA ASP A 12 48.96 58.47 105.09
C ASP A 12 47.50 58.37 104.61
N MET A 13 47.09 59.05 103.52
CA MET A 13 45.66 59.20 103.16
C MET A 13 45.14 58.42 101.94
N ASP A 14 45.96 57.64 101.21
CA ASP A 14 45.51 57.07 99.92
C ASP A 14 45.76 55.55 99.70
N VAL A 15 46.16 54.80 100.73
CA VAL A 15 46.33 53.33 100.64
C VAL A 15 45.00 52.61 100.84
N ASP A 16 44.48 51.96 99.80
CA ASP A 16 43.27 51.12 99.83
C ASP A 16 43.52 49.71 99.22
N THR A 17 42.45 48.94 99.02
CA THR A 17 42.51 47.58 98.41
C THR A 17 43.15 47.56 97.02
N ARG A 18 43.23 48.70 96.31
CA ARG A 18 43.88 48.80 95.00
C ARG A 18 45.41 48.88 95.12
N SER A 19 45.94 49.24 96.30
CA SER A 19 47.37 49.10 96.61
C SER A 19 47.76 47.61 96.67
N ASP A 20 46.91 46.78 97.27
CA ASP A 20 47.10 45.31 97.25
C ASP A 20 46.99 44.73 95.84
N ILE A 21 46.10 45.27 94.99
CA ILE A 21 46.03 44.89 93.57
C ILE A 21 47.32 45.16 92.82
N TYR A 22 48.01 46.27 93.13
CA TYR A 22 49.31 46.55 92.54
C TYR A 22 50.35 45.51 92.98
N SER A 23 50.42 45.20 94.27
CA SER A 23 51.30 44.15 94.83
C SER A 23 51.02 42.78 94.20
N LEU A 24 49.74 42.40 94.08
CA LEU A 24 49.31 41.17 93.40
C LEU A 24 49.62 41.21 91.90
N GLY A 25 49.55 42.37 91.26
CA GLY A 25 49.95 42.58 89.87
C GLY A 25 51.45 42.37 89.67
N VAL A 26 52.29 42.83 90.60
CA VAL A 26 53.75 42.60 90.59
C VAL A 26 54.05 41.11 90.80
N LEU A 27 53.34 40.46 91.72
CA LEU A 27 53.47 39.02 91.95
C LEU A 27 53.02 38.20 90.74
N LEU A 28 51.91 38.55 90.10
CA LEU A 28 51.46 37.91 88.86
C LEU A 28 52.46 38.15 87.72
N TYR A 29 53.03 39.35 87.62
CA TYR A 29 54.07 39.68 86.66
C TYR A 29 55.30 38.77 86.85
N GLU A 30 55.73 38.59 88.08
CA GLU A 30 56.87 37.74 88.41
C GLU A 30 56.57 36.26 88.18
N LEU A 31 55.39 35.78 88.54
CA LEU A 31 54.96 34.41 88.23
C LEU A 31 54.93 34.13 86.73
N LEU A 32 54.66 35.14 85.90
CA LEU A 32 54.63 34.98 84.45
C LEU A 32 56.00 35.17 83.78
N THR A 33 56.89 35.96 84.39
CA THR A 33 58.16 36.35 83.74
C THR A 33 59.41 35.92 84.47
N GLY A 34 59.28 35.25 85.63
CA GLY A 34 60.39 34.88 86.51
C GLY A 34 61.13 36.06 87.15
N THR A 35 60.70 37.30 86.90
CA THR A 35 61.35 38.53 87.38
C THR A 35 60.30 39.59 87.71
N THR A 36 60.60 40.50 88.62
CA THR A 36 59.74 41.65 88.89
C THR A 36 59.81 42.68 87.73
N PRO A 37 58.82 43.58 87.57
CA PRO A 37 58.78 44.52 86.45
C PRO A 37 60.04 45.40 86.35
N PHE A 38 60.53 45.85 87.51
CA PHE A 38 61.76 46.62 87.71
C PHE A 38 62.73 45.79 88.55
N GLY A 39 63.98 45.64 88.10
CA GLY A 39 64.93 44.73 88.77
C GLY A 39 65.39 45.26 90.14
N GLU A 40 65.66 44.35 91.09
CA GLU A 40 66.15 44.73 92.43
C GLU A 40 67.47 45.49 92.37
N GLU A 41 68.42 45.09 91.52
CA GLU A 41 69.68 45.84 91.33
C GLU A 41 69.46 47.24 90.76
N GLU A 42 68.48 47.40 89.88
CA GLU A 42 68.16 48.66 89.18
C GLU A 42 67.53 49.66 90.17
N LEU A 43 66.67 49.17 91.06
CA LEU A 43 66.07 49.96 92.13
C LEU A 43 67.04 50.25 93.28
N HIS A 44 67.97 49.35 93.62
CA HIS A 44 68.96 49.55 94.70
C HIS A 44 70.11 50.49 94.33
N LYS A 45 70.50 50.56 93.04
CA LYS A 45 71.53 51.52 92.54
C LYS A 45 70.98 52.95 92.43
N ALA A 46 69.66 53.10 92.35
CA ALA A 46 68.96 54.38 92.40
C ALA A 46 68.79 54.84 93.86
N GLY A 47 69.11 56.10 94.18
CA GLY A 47 68.85 56.65 95.52
C GLY A 47 67.35 56.61 95.86
N TYR A 48 66.98 56.70 97.14
CA TYR A 48 65.60 56.55 97.64
C TYR A 48 64.56 57.37 96.84
N LEU A 49 64.90 58.61 96.47
CA LEU A 49 64.04 59.50 95.66
C LEU A 49 63.83 59.00 94.23
N GLU A 50 64.85 58.40 93.60
CA GLU A 50 64.73 57.89 92.22
C GLU A 50 63.96 56.56 92.19
N MET A 51 64.09 55.71 93.22
CA MET A 51 63.23 54.53 93.39
C MET A 51 61.75 54.90 93.48
N GLN A 52 61.41 55.94 94.26
CA GLN A 52 60.04 56.48 94.34
C GLN A 52 59.56 56.97 92.97
N ARG A 53 60.42 57.67 92.21
CA ARG A 53 60.09 58.15 90.86
C ARG A 53 59.80 56.99 89.90
N VAL A 54 60.62 55.94 89.90
CA VAL A 54 60.42 54.75 89.05
C VAL A 54 59.10 54.04 89.40
N ILE A 55 58.79 53.87 90.69
CA ILE A 55 57.56 53.21 91.12
C ILE A 55 56.33 54.07 90.81
N ARG A 56 56.41 55.40 90.89
CA ARG A 56 55.26 56.30 90.66
C ARG A 56 55.03 56.64 89.20
N GLU A 57 56.08 56.91 88.45
CA GLU A 57 55.97 57.58 87.15
C GLU A 57 56.36 56.67 85.98
N GLN A 58 57.32 55.76 86.16
CA GLN A 58 57.80 54.92 85.06
C GLN A 58 56.83 53.77 84.81
N PRO A 59 56.24 53.64 83.60
CA PRO A 59 55.38 52.51 83.28
C PRO A 59 56.22 51.23 83.16
N PRO A 60 55.79 50.10 83.76
CA PRO A 60 56.52 48.86 83.61
C PRO A 60 56.46 48.36 82.16
N PRO A 61 57.50 47.66 81.67
CA PRO A 61 57.41 46.95 80.41
C PRO A 61 56.32 45.88 80.50
N LYS A 62 55.68 45.53 79.39
CA LYS A 62 54.70 44.43 79.38
C LYS A 62 55.39 43.09 79.66
N PRO A 63 54.74 42.14 80.36
CA PRO A 63 55.30 40.80 80.60
C PRO A 63 55.90 40.13 79.35
N SER A 64 55.16 40.12 78.23
CA SER A 64 55.63 39.52 76.97
C SER A 64 56.80 40.26 76.31
N THR A 65 56.97 41.55 76.62
CA THR A 65 58.08 42.38 76.15
C THR A 65 59.31 42.18 77.03
N LYS A 66 59.12 42.08 78.36
CA LYS A 66 60.19 41.76 79.31
C LYS A 66 60.79 40.39 79.02
N LEU A 67 59.97 39.38 78.77
CA LEU A 67 60.45 38.05 78.36
C LEU A 67 61.40 38.12 77.15
N SER A 68 61.12 38.97 76.16
CA SER A 68 62.04 39.12 75.01
C SER A 68 63.35 39.83 75.28
N THR A 69 63.48 40.48 76.44
CA THR A 69 64.73 41.13 76.85
C THR A 69 65.61 40.24 77.72
N LEU A 70 65.12 39.05 78.13
CA LEU A 70 65.81 38.16 79.08
C LEU A 70 66.81 37.18 78.43
N GLY A 71 67.08 37.28 77.12
CA GLY A 71 68.16 36.52 76.47
C GLY A 71 68.16 35.01 76.80
N GLU A 72 69.31 34.48 77.25
CA GLU A 72 69.45 33.07 77.65
C GLU A 72 68.59 32.69 78.86
N THR A 73 68.33 33.63 79.79
CA THR A 73 67.52 33.42 81.01
C THR A 73 66.05 33.08 80.69
N LEU A 74 65.54 33.53 79.54
CA LEU A 74 64.22 33.15 79.03
C LEU A 74 64.10 31.63 78.81
N THR A 75 65.20 30.97 78.44
CA THR A 75 65.23 29.52 78.18
C THR A 75 64.96 28.72 79.44
N ASP A 76 65.57 29.11 80.54
CA ASP A 76 65.37 28.47 81.85
C ASP A 76 63.95 28.72 82.38
N ILE A 77 63.47 29.96 82.28
CA ILE A 77 62.10 30.32 82.66
C ILE A 77 61.08 29.51 81.84
N ALA A 78 61.25 29.45 80.51
CA ALA A 78 60.38 28.65 79.65
C ALA A 78 60.36 27.16 80.02
N LYS A 79 61.52 26.60 80.39
CA LYS A 79 61.63 25.21 80.87
C LYS A 79 60.86 25.00 82.18
N HIS A 80 60.93 25.93 83.13
CA HIS A 80 60.15 25.86 84.37
C HIS A 80 58.64 25.92 84.12
N HIS A 81 58.20 26.64 83.07
CA HIS A 81 56.81 26.68 82.62
C HIS A 81 56.41 25.52 81.69
N GLY A 82 57.29 24.54 81.46
CA GLY A 82 57.03 23.40 80.56
C GLY A 82 56.81 23.81 79.10
N SER A 83 57.41 24.92 78.66
CA SER A 83 57.20 25.54 77.36
C SER A 83 58.52 25.84 76.64
N THR A 84 58.46 26.31 75.39
CA THR A 84 59.63 26.88 74.70
C THR A 84 59.62 28.40 74.83
N PRO A 85 60.77 29.08 74.71
CA PRO A 85 60.85 30.56 74.77
C PRO A 85 59.80 31.27 73.91
N ASP A 86 59.60 30.79 72.68
CA ASP A 86 58.61 31.36 71.75
C ASP A 86 57.16 31.08 72.15
N LEU A 87 56.86 29.87 72.63
CA LEU A 87 55.51 29.49 73.04
C LEU A 87 55.10 30.18 74.34
N LEU A 88 55.99 30.29 75.32
CA LEU A 88 55.75 31.03 76.56
C LEU A 88 55.47 32.50 76.27
N ARG A 89 56.30 33.13 75.43
CA ARG A 89 56.10 34.52 75.02
C ARG A 89 54.75 34.70 74.30
N LYS A 90 54.36 33.77 73.43
CA LYS A 90 53.06 33.80 72.74
C LYS A 90 51.88 33.56 73.68
N ALA A 91 52.04 32.71 74.70
CA ALA A 91 50.99 32.41 75.68
C ALA A 91 50.69 33.60 76.60
N ILE A 92 51.72 34.38 76.93
CA ILE A 92 51.60 35.56 77.81
C ILE A 92 51.19 36.82 77.04
N ARG A 93 51.59 36.92 75.78
CA ARG A 93 51.20 38.02 74.91
C ARG A 93 49.67 38.13 74.83
N ASP A 94 49.16 39.36 74.79
CA ASP A 94 47.74 39.72 74.77
C ASP A 94 47.06 39.73 76.15
N ASP A 95 46.17 38.76 76.45
CA ASP A 95 45.24 38.87 77.58
C ASP A 95 45.99 38.99 78.92
N LEU A 96 47.04 38.20 79.14
CA LEU A 96 47.84 38.28 80.36
C LEU A 96 48.67 39.58 80.43
N ASP A 97 49.18 40.09 79.30
CA ASP A 97 49.74 41.46 79.27
C ASP A 97 48.70 42.48 79.73
N TRP A 98 47.47 42.44 79.22
CA TRP A 98 46.44 43.41 79.59
C TRP A 98 46.00 43.30 81.05
N ILE A 99 45.84 42.08 81.57
CA ILE A 99 45.48 41.84 82.97
C ILE A 99 46.56 42.40 83.89
N VAL A 100 47.82 42.06 83.62
CA VAL A 100 48.96 42.49 84.45
C VAL A 100 49.17 44.00 84.34
N MET A 101 49.12 44.56 83.14
CA MET A 101 49.29 45.99 82.95
C MET A 101 48.16 46.81 83.59
N LYS A 102 46.92 46.29 83.59
CA LYS A 102 45.82 46.93 84.31
C LYS A 102 45.99 46.85 85.82
N ALA A 103 46.54 45.75 86.35
CA ALA A 103 46.87 45.63 87.78
C ALA A 103 48.03 46.56 88.18
N LEU A 104 48.98 46.82 87.28
CA LEU A 104 50.14 47.69 87.49
C LEU A 104 49.92 49.15 87.05
N GLU A 105 48.68 49.56 86.80
CA GLU A 105 48.39 50.95 86.43
C GLU A 105 48.74 51.92 87.56
N LYS A 106 49.42 53.01 87.21
CA LYS A 106 49.92 53.97 88.21
C LYS A 106 48.76 54.70 88.88
N SER A 107 47.77 55.10 88.08
CA SER A 107 46.52 55.70 88.58
C SER A 107 45.61 54.63 89.20
N ARG A 108 45.32 54.73 90.51
CA ARG A 108 44.45 53.77 91.21
C ARG A 108 43.06 53.60 90.58
N ASP A 109 42.46 54.68 90.05
CA ASP A 109 41.12 54.61 89.42
C ASP A 109 41.08 53.81 88.11
N ARG A 110 42.24 53.42 87.56
CA ARG A 110 42.34 52.59 86.36
C ARG A 110 42.70 51.12 86.67
N ARG A 111 43.02 50.80 87.93
CA ARG A 111 43.25 49.44 88.43
C ARG A 111 41.94 48.69 88.64
N TYR A 112 42.05 47.40 88.93
CA TYR A 112 40.92 46.63 89.45
C TYR A 112 40.51 47.13 90.83
N ASP A 113 39.20 47.17 91.11
CA ASP A 113 38.68 47.66 92.40
C ASP A 113 39.04 46.75 93.58
N ASN A 114 39.15 45.44 93.35
CA ASN A 114 39.47 44.43 94.36
C ASN A 114 40.01 43.13 93.72
N ALA A 115 40.52 42.23 94.56
CA ALA A 115 41.12 40.97 94.13
C ALA A 115 40.14 40.06 93.33
N ALA A 116 38.84 40.11 93.62
CA ALA A 116 37.85 39.34 92.88
C ALA A 116 37.71 39.82 91.43
N ALA A 117 37.84 41.13 91.18
CA ALA A 117 37.81 41.70 89.84
C ALA A 117 39.04 41.29 89.00
N LEU A 118 40.22 41.24 89.62
CA LEU A 118 41.44 40.69 88.98
C LEU A 118 41.28 39.20 88.68
N ALA A 119 40.82 38.42 89.67
CA ALA A 119 40.60 36.98 89.53
C ALA A 119 39.58 36.64 88.42
N MET A 120 38.51 37.42 88.28
CA MET A 120 37.52 37.24 87.21
C MET A 120 38.13 37.40 85.81
N ASP A 121 39.03 38.36 85.59
CA ASP A 121 39.67 38.50 84.29
C ASP A 121 40.70 37.39 84.01
N VAL A 122 41.40 36.89 85.04
CA VAL A 122 42.23 35.68 84.93
C VAL A 122 41.37 34.46 84.58
N GLN A 123 40.23 34.28 85.26
CA GLN A 123 39.32 33.17 85.00
C GLN A 123 38.69 33.26 83.60
N ARG A 124 38.36 34.47 83.13
CA ARG A 124 37.92 34.73 81.76
C ARG A 124 39.00 34.37 80.75
N HIS A 125 40.25 34.74 80.99
CA HIS A 125 41.37 34.33 80.14
C HIS A 125 41.47 32.81 80.04
N LEU A 126 41.46 32.11 81.18
CA LEU A 126 41.54 30.64 81.26
C LEU A 126 40.35 29.92 80.61
N SER A 127 39.17 30.55 80.64
CA SER A 127 37.92 29.99 80.08
C SER A 127 37.65 30.46 78.64
N ASP A 128 38.62 31.07 77.97
CA ASP A 128 38.50 31.68 76.64
C ASP A 128 37.29 32.65 76.52
N GLN A 129 37.02 33.40 77.58
CA GLN A 129 36.07 34.51 77.57
C GLN A 129 36.79 35.85 77.33
N PRO A 130 36.11 36.83 76.69
CA PRO A 130 36.66 38.18 76.56
C PRO A 130 36.90 38.83 77.94
N ILE A 131 38.15 39.21 78.23
CA ILE A 131 38.51 39.89 79.49
C ILE A 131 38.08 41.37 79.47
N LEU A 132 37.85 41.96 80.64
CA LEU A 132 37.49 43.38 80.77
C LEU A 132 38.73 44.31 80.75
N ALA A 133 39.92 43.77 81.00
CA ALA A 133 41.17 44.53 80.92
C ALA A 133 41.49 45.06 79.52
N ARG A 134 40.99 44.38 78.48
CA ARG A 134 41.24 44.70 77.08
C ARG A 134 40.10 45.52 76.47
N PRO A 135 40.38 46.52 75.62
CA PRO A 135 39.33 47.28 74.93
C PRO A 135 38.41 46.37 74.08
N PRO A 136 37.09 46.61 74.04
CA PRO A 136 36.15 45.73 73.35
C PRO A 136 36.28 45.86 71.82
N LYS A 137 37.06 44.96 71.19
CA LYS A 137 37.11 44.81 69.73
C LYS A 137 36.26 43.60 69.29
N PHE A 138 35.47 43.78 68.22
CA PHE A 138 34.63 42.73 67.65
C PHE A 138 35.43 41.48 67.25
N THR A 139 36.57 41.69 66.58
CA THR A 139 37.46 40.61 66.13
C THR A 139 38.00 39.77 67.29
N TYR A 140 38.36 40.39 68.41
CA TYR A 140 38.82 39.69 69.62
C TYR A 140 37.70 38.84 70.23
N ARG A 141 36.49 39.39 70.37
CA ARG A 141 35.33 38.65 70.89
C ARG A 141 34.93 37.50 69.98
N PHE A 142 34.97 37.70 68.66
CA PHE A 142 34.69 36.67 67.66
C PHE A 142 35.74 35.55 67.69
N GLN A 143 37.03 35.88 67.83
CA GLN A 143 38.10 34.89 67.98
C GLN A 143 37.93 34.05 69.25
N LYS A 144 37.55 34.67 70.39
CA LYS A 144 37.24 33.97 71.64
C LYS A 144 35.99 33.07 71.49
N PHE A 145 34.95 33.55 70.80
CA PHE A 145 33.77 32.76 70.47
C PHE A 145 34.12 31.51 69.64
N LEU A 146 34.93 31.68 68.58
CA LEU A 146 35.38 30.56 67.75
C LEU A 146 36.24 29.55 68.52
N ARG A 147 37.12 30.01 69.42
CA ARG A 147 37.91 29.12 70.28
C ARG A 147 37.01 28.31 71.24
N ARG A 148 36.00 28.96 71.82
CA ARG A 148 35.05 28.33 72.75
C ARG A 148 34.13 27.31 72.06
N HIS A 149 33.71 27.59 70.82
CA HIS A 149 32.76 26.78 70.07
C HIS A 149 33.39 26.03 68.88
N ARG A 150 34.70 25.72 68.95
CA ARG A 150 35.47 25.19 67.81
C ARG A 150 34.85 23.96 67.16
N TYR A 151 34.34 23.02 67.96
CA TYR A 151 33.73 21.80 67.45
C TYR A 151 32.37 22.08 66.80
N GLN A 152 31.50 22.84 67.45
CA GLN A 152 30.18 23.21 66.91
C GLN A 152 30.30 24.01 65.60
N THR A 153 31.30 24.88 65.50
CA THR A 153 31.53 25.68 64.28
C THR A 153 32.02 24.81 63.13
N ILE A 154 32.95 23.89 63.38
CA ILE A 154 33.46 22.94 62.37
C ILE A 154 32.33 22.01 61.90
N THR A 155 31.52 21.47 62.81
CA THR A 155 30.38 20.61 62.46
C THR A 155 29.33 21.37 61.65
N SER A 156 29.02 22.61 62.02
CA SER A 156 28.05 23.43 61.27
C SER A 156 28.55 23.78 59.87
N LEU A 157 29.84 24.09 59.72
CA LEU A 157 30.45 24.41 58.43
C LEU A 157 30.49 23.18 57.51
N THR A 158 30.83 22.01 58.05
CA THR A 158 30.85 20.75 57.28
C THR A 158 29.45 20.36 56.83
N ILE A 159 28.43 20.50 57.68
CA ILE A 159 27.03 20.28 57.29
C ILE A 159 26.62 21.26 56.19
N ALA A 160 26.95 22.55 56.30
CA ALA A 160 26.62 23.55 55.28
C ALA A 160 27.28 23.24 53.93
N VAL A 161 28.55 22.81 53.92
CA VAL A 161 29.26 22.40 52.71
C VAL A 161 28.62 21.14 52.10
N LEU A 162 28.27 20.15 52.92
CA LEU A 162 27.60 18.93 52.45
C LEU A 162 26.23 19.22 51.84
N ILE A 163 25.42 20.08 52.48
CA ILE A 163 24.12 20.50 51.93
C ILE A 163 24.31 21.22 50.60
N THR A 164 25.27 22.14 50.52
CA THR A 164 25.55 22.88 49.28
C THR A 164 26.02 21.93 48.17
N ALA A 165 26.88 20.96 48.46
CA ALA A 165 27.31 19.95 47.51
C ALA A 165 26.14 19.08 47.02
N VAL A 166 25.25 18.65 47.92
CA VAL A 166 24.04 17.89 47.55
C VAL A 166 23.11 18.74 46.67
N LEU A 167 22.92 20.02 46.96
CA LEU A 167 22.10 20.92 46.15
C LEU A 167 22.70 21.14 44.75
N ILE A 168 24.02 21.28 44.63
CA ILE A 168 24.71 21.40 43.34
C ILE A 168 24.56 20.09 42.54
N ILE A 169 24.80 18.93 43.18
CA ILE A 169 24.64 17.62 42.54
C ILE A 169 23.19 17.42 42.08
N TYR A 170 22.20 17.76 42.91
CA TYR A 170 20.79 17.68 42.56
C TYR A 170 20.44 18.62 41.39
N SER A 171 20.92 19.86 41.40
CA SER A 171 20.72 20.81 40.31
C SER A 171 21.35 20.33 39.00
N MET A 172 22.57 19.79 39.05
CA MET A 172 23.26 19.22 37.89
C MET A 172 22.54 17.98 37.36
N TRP A 173 22.08 17.11 38.26
CA TRP A 173 21.29 15.94 37.90
C TRP A 173 19.98 16.35 37.22
N ASN A 174 19.26 17.34 37.77
CA ASN A 174 18.01 17.83 37.19
C ASN A 174 18.23 18.49 35.81
N GLN A 175 19.28 19.30 35.64
CA GLN A 175 19.65 19.85 34.33
C GLN A 175 20.06 18.76 33.32
N SER A 176 20.76 17.72 33.79
CA SER A 176 21.13 16.58 32.94
C SER A 176 19.90 15.79 32.51
N GLN A 177 18.94 15.56 33.41
CA GLN A 177 17.67 14.91 33.08
C GLN A 177 16.83 15.74 32.09
N LEU A 178 16.78 17.07 32.26
CA LEU A 178 16.11 17.98 31.31
C LEU A 178 16.75 17.92 29.92
N LYS A 179 18.08 17.99 29.82
CA LYS A 179 18.80 17.87 28.54
C LYS A 179 18.61 16.50 27.89
N LEU A 180 18.59 15.43 28.69
CA LEU A 180 18.38 14.07 28.21
C LEU A 180 16.92 13.87 27.74
N ALA A 181 15.97 14.51 28.42
CA ALA A 181 14.57 14.57 28.03
C ALA A 181 14.35 15.34 26.71
N GLU A 182 14.98 16.51 26.56
CA GLU A 182 14.96 17.30 25.31
C GLU A 182 15.61 16.54 24.15
N ALA A 183 16.80 15.97 24.37
CA ALA A 183 17.48 15.17 23.36
C ALA A 183 16.63 13.97 22.92
N LYS A 184 15.99 13.27 23.87
CA LYS A 184 15.11 12.15 23.55
C LYS A 184 13.84 12.60 22.81
N SER A 185 13.25 13.73 23.18
CA SER A 185 12.11 14.31 22.44
C SER A 185 12.51 14.64 20.99
N VAL A 186 13.67 15.25 20.76
CA VAL A 186 14.14 15.56 19.40
C VAL A 186 14.36 14.28 18.57
N VAL A 187 14.97 13.25 19.16
CA VAL A 187 15.19 11.96 18.48
C VAL A 187 13.87 11.26 18.17
N ASP A 188 13.00 11.09 19.17
CA ASP A 188 11.69 10.44 19.00
C ASP A 188 10.83 11.18 17.97
N GLY A 189 10.85 12.53 17.98
CA GLY A 189 10.18 13.36 16.98
C GLY A 189 10.75 13.20 15.57
N SER A 190 12.07 13.06 15.44
CA SER A 190 12.72 12.76 14.15
C SER A 190 12.32 11.37 13.63
N ILE A 191 12.20 10.37 14.51
CA ILE A 191 11.76 9.02 14.12
C ILE A 191 10.30 9.03 13.70
N LEU A 192 9.42 9.71 14.44
CA LEU A 192 8.01 9.85 14.07
C LEU A 192 7.87 10.52 12.70
N PHE A 193 8.67 11.56 12.46
CA PHE A 193 8.70 12.25 11.18
C PHE A 193 9.10 11.32 10.04
N GLN A 194 10.18 10.56 10.20
CA GLN A 194 10.63 9.57 9.20
C GLN A 194 9.61 8.45 9.00
N ALA A 195 8.91 8.02 10.06
CA ALA A 195 7.83 7.05 9.94
C ALA A 195 6.66 7.59 9.12
N ARG A 196 6.23 8.85 9.35
CA ARG A 196 5.20 9.53 8.54
C ARG A 196 5.64 9.66 7.08
N GLU A 197 6.93 9.91 6.85
CA GLU A 197 7.51 9.99 5.51
C GLU A 197 7.50 8.65 4.79
N SER A 198 8.00 7.57 5.42
CA SER A 198 7.95 6.23 4.85
C SER A 198 6.51 5.82 4.55
N PHE A 199 5.56 6.15 5.45
CA PHE A 199 4.14 5.93 5.22
C PHE A 199 3.62 6.68 3.98
N ALA A 200 4.00 7.96 3.84
CA ALA A 200 3.65 8.78 2.68
C ALA A 200 4.24 8.29 1.35
N LYS A 201 5.38 7.61 1.40
CA LYS A 201 6.03 6.97 0.24
C LYS A 201 5.50 5.56 -0.03
N ALA A 202 4.46 5.14 0.69
CA ALA A 202 3.95 3.77 0.69
C ALA A 202 4.98 2.69 1.10
N ASP A 203 6.08 3.07 1.75
CA ASP A 203 7.02 2.15 2.39
C ASP A 203 6.53 1.79 3.80
N TYR A 204 5.46 1.00 3.82
CA TYR A 204 4.76 0.64 5.06
C TYR A 204 5.61 -0.19 6.00
N ALA A 205 6.53 -1.00 5.48
CA ALA A 205 7.42 -1.83 6.28
C ALA A 205 8.37 -0.95 7.11
N GLU A 206 9.02 0.02 6.46
CA GLU A 206 9.92 0.95 7.13
C GLU A 206 9.15 1.89 8.06
N ALA A 207 7.96 2.35 7.64
CA ALA A 207 7.09 3.18 8.46
C ALA A 207 6.68 2.46 9.76
N LEU A 208 6.27 1.19 9.67
CA LEU A 208 5.92 0.36 10.83
C LEU A 208 7.13 0.14 11.72
N TYR A 209 8.28 -0.20 11.14
CA TYR A 209 9.52 -0.41 11.90
C TYR A 209 9.87 0.83 12.74
N ARG A 210 9.84 2.01 12.11
CA ARG A 210 10.15 3.28 12.77
C ARG A 210 9.10 3.66 13.80
N ALA A 211 7.81 3.63 13.46
CA ALA A 211 6.73 3.95 14.40
C ALA A 211 6.73 3.01 15.62
N LYS A 212 6.99 1.71 15.39
CA LYS A 212 7.09 0.69 16.44
C LYS A 212 8.17 1.01 17.47
N SER A 213 9.29 1.59 17.04
CA SER A 213 10.42 1.90 17.92
C SER A 213 10.13 2.99 18.96
N ILE A 214 9.06 3.78 18.77
CA ILE A 214 8.71 4.93 19.62
C ILE A 214 7.28 4.86 20.20
N LEU A 215 6.60 3.70 20.16
CA LEU A 215 5.24 3.54 20.71
C LEU A 215 5.14 3.88 22.20
N ASP A 216 6.21 3.60 22.97
CA ASP A 216 6.29 3.90 24.40
C ASP A 216 6.96 5.25 24.70
N SER A 217 7.13 6.11 23.67
CA SER A 217 7.69 7.44 23.86
C SER A 217 6.78 8.27 24.77
N LYS A 218 7.39 8.95 25.75
CA LYS A 218 6.68 9.86 26.65
C LYS A 218 6.10 11.08 25.93
N TYR A 219 6.69 11.48 24.80
CA TYR A 219 6.32 12.72 24.09
C TYR A 219 5.49 12.46 22.84
N PHE A 220 5.79 11.38 22.12
CA PHE A 220 5.21 11.09 20.81
C PHE A 220 4.56 9.70 20.72
N GLY A 221 4.38 9.01 21.85
CA GLY A 221 3.88 7.64 21.88
C GLY A 221 2.45 7.53 21.34
N SER A 222 1.59 8.49 21.66
CA SER A 222 0.19 8.52 21.21
C SER A 222 0.10 8.77 19.70
N GLU A 223 0.90 9.70 19.17
CA GLU A 223 1.03 10.00 17.73
C GLU A 223 1.64 8.82 16.97
N ALA A 224 2.64 8.16 17.56
CA ALA A 224 3.28 6.98 16.98
C ALA A 224 2.32 5.79 16.97
N LYS A 225 1.53 5.57 18.02
CA LYS A 225 0.47 4.55 18.06
C LYS A 225 -0.62 4.83 17.06
N LEU A 226 -1.04 6.10 16.92
CA LEU A 226 -2.04 6.50 15.93
C LEU A 226 -1.52 6.26 14.50
N LEU A 227 -0.27 6.64 14.21
CA LEU A 227 0.37 6.36 12.93
C LEU A 227 0.52 4.85 12.70
N TYR A 228 1.03 4.11 13.69
CA TYR A 228 1.22 2.66 13.63
C TYR A 228 -0.11 1.96 13.36
N ALA A 229 -1.16 2.31 14.10
CA ALA A 229 -2.51 1.81 13.85
C ALA A 229 -3.01 2.21 12.45
N GLY A 230 -2.80 3.44 12.02
CA GLY A 230 -3.13 3.89 10.65
C GLY A 230 -2.42 3.07 9.56
N ILE A 231 -1.16 2.69 9.77
CA ILE A 231 -0.42 1.82 8.85
C ILE A 231 -0.96 0.38 8.90
N LEU A 232 -1.33 -0.13 10.08
CA LEU A 232 -1.98 -1.44 10.21
C LEU A 232 -3.35 -1.49 9.51
N VAL A 233 -4.15 -0.42 9.63
CA VAL A 233 -5.39 -0.26 8.86
C VAL A 233 -5.08 -0.33 7.37
N GLN A 234 -4.03 0.39 6.92
CA GLN A 234 -3.60 0.41 5.52
C GLN A 234 -3.18 -0.99 5.01
N ASN A 235 -2.51 -1.79 5.83
CA ASN A 235 -2.11 -3.16 5.50
C ASN A 235 -3.25 -4.19 5.66
N GLN A 236 -4.49 -3.74 5.82
CA GLN A 236 -5.68 -4.59 6.08
C GLN A 236 -5.57 -5.42 7.36
N GLN A 237 -4.67 -5.06 8.29
CA GLN A 237 -4.49 -5.71 9.60
C GLN A 237 -5.46 -5.15 10.63
N SER A 238 -6.76 -5.16 10.26
CA SER A 238 -7.84 -4.48 10.99
C SER A 238 -7.94 -4.87 12.47
N GLN A 239 -7.73 -6.15 12.81
CA GLN A 239 -7.89 -6.62 14.18
C GLN A 239 -6.83 -6.04 15.13
N GLU A 240 -5.57 -6.00 14.70
CA GLU A 240 -4.48 -5.41 15.49
C GLU A 240 -4.65 -3.89 15.59
N ALA A 241 -5.09 -3.25 14.50
CA ALA A 241 -5.34 -1.81 14.47
C ALA A 241 -6.44 -1.40 15.45
N VAL A 242 -7.57 -2.12 15.52
CA VAL A 242 -8.67 -1.82 16.47
C VAL A 242 -8.14 -1.79 17.90
N THR A 243 -7.39 -2.79 18.33
CA THR A 243 -6.84 -2.84 19.68
C THR A 243 -5.94 -1.64 19.97
N LYS A 244 -5.09 -1.23 19.01
CA LYS A 244 -4.22 -0.05 19.18
C LYS A 244 -4.98 1.28 19.20
N LEU A 245 -6.11 1.38 18.49
CA LEU A 245 -6.94 2.58 18.49
C LEU A 245 -7.82 2.67 19.73
N GLU A 246 -8.29 1.54 20.26
CA GLU A 246 -9.04 1.48 21.52
C GLU A 246 -8.18 1.99 22.70
N ASP A 247 -6.88 1.69 22.71
CA ASP A 247 -5.91 2.22 23.69
C ASP A 247 -5.81 3.77 23.66
N LEU A 248 -6.23 4.42 22.57
CA LEU A 248 -6.14 5.88 22.37
C LEU A 248 -7.46 6.62 22.68
N LEU A 249 -8.51 5.90 23.06
CA LEU A 249 -9.83 6.51 23.31
C LEU A 249 -9.92 7.33 24.60
N GLU A 250 -8.94 7.18 25.50
CA GLU A 250 -8.81 7.96 26.74
C GLU A 250 -7.67 9.00 26.67
N ASP A 251 -7.09 9.22 25.49
CA ASP A 251 -5.99 10.18 25.27
C ASP A 251 -6.51 11.63 25.16
N ARG A 252 -5.65 12.56 24.72
CA ARG A 252 -6.01 13.94 24.44
C ARG A 252 -6.98 14.02 23.25
N PRO A 253 -7.87 15.03 23.22
CA PRO A 253 -9.03 15.05 22.31
C PRO A 253 -8.66 14.95 20.82
N GLU A 254 -7.51 15.49 20.39
CA GLU A 254 -7.02 15.37 19.01
C GLU A 254 -6.75 13.93 18.59
N ILE A 255 -6.07 13.17 19.46
CA ILE A 255 -5.69 11.78 19.19
C ILE A 255 -6.91 10.87 19.30
N THR A 256 -7.77 11.11 20.28
CA THR A 256 -9.02 10.38 20.44
C THR A 256 -9.97 10.61 19.27
N GLY A 257 -10.12 11.84 18.77
CA GLY A 257 -10.93 12.13 17.60
C GLY A 257 -10.41 11.45 16.33
N ALA A 258 -9.09 11.43 16.13
CA ALA A 258 -8.48 10.70 15.03
C ALA A 258 -8.58 9.18 15.19
N ALA A 259 -8.48 8.66 16.41
CA ALA A 259 -8.68 7.25 16.69
C ALA A 259 -10.12 6.81 16.40
N TYR A 260 -11.13 7.59 16.79
CA TYR A 260 -12.52 7.36 16.40
C TYR A 260 -12.71 7.41 14.88
N SER A 261 -12.03 8.34 14.19
CA SER A 261 -12.09 8.40 12.72
C SER A 261 -11.49 7.14 12.07
N LEU A 262 -10.38 6.62 12.59
CA LEU A 262 -9.78 5.37 12.11
C LEU A 262 -10.60 4.14 12.50
N LEU A 263 -11.24 4.12 13.66
CA LEU A 263 -12.16 3.04 14.04
C LEU A 263 -13.41 3.02 13.17
N ALA A 264 -13.97 4.21 12.85
CA ALA A 264 -15.05 4.33 11.88
C ALA A 264 -14.61 3.77 10.52
N ARG A 265 -13.36 4.06 10.13
CA ARG A 265 -12.75 3.56 8.90
C ARG A 265 -12.53 2.03 8.90
N ILE A 266 -12.07 1.42 10.00
CA ILE A 266 -11.94 -0.05 10.06
C ILE A 266 -13.30 -0.74 9.98
N LEU A 267 -14.28 -0.23 10.73
CA LEU A 267 -15.64 -0.76 10.66
C LEU A 267 -16.20 -0.62 9.24
N TRP A 268 -15.89 0.49 8.58
CA TRP A 268 -16.22 0.73 7.18
C TRP A 268 -15.58 -0.29 6.22
N GLU A 269 -14.31 -0.62 6.38
CA GLU A 269 -13.52 -1.48 5.47
C GLU A 269 -13.74 -2.98 5.67
N SER A 270 -14.29 -3.38 6.81
CA SER A 270 -14.47 -4.81 7.13
C SER A 270 -15.60 -5.49 6.34
N LYS A 271 -15.31 -6.68 5.78
CA LYS A 271 -16.16 -7.44 4.83
C LYS A 271 -17.55 -7.89 5.34
N SER A 272 -17.82 -7.86 6.66
CA SER A 272 -19.10 -8.32 7.24
C SER A 272 -20.15 -7.22 7.33
N ASN A 273 -21.42 -7.56 7.07
CA ASN A 273 -22.46 -6.58 6.78
C ASN A 273 -23.75 -6.74 7.59
N ASP A 274 -23.96 -5.84 8.55
CA ASP A 274 -25.22 -5.66 9.25
C ASP A 274 -25.54 -4.16 9.46
N GLY A 275 -26.81 -3.86 9.75
CA GLY A 275 -27.29 -2.50 9.98
C GLY A 275 -26.78 -1.87 11.29
N GLU A 276 -26.25 -2.67 12.23
CA GLU A 276 -25.68 -2.18 13.49
C GLU A 276 -24.32 -1.54 13.29
N LYS A 277 -23.46 -2.13 12.46
CA LYS A 277 -22.17 -1.55 12.11
C LYS A 277 -22.30 -0.14 11.51
N TRP A 278 -23.32 0.09 10.69
CA TRP A 278 -23.59 1.42 10.11
C TRP A 278 -23.90 2.47 11.17
N LYS A 279 -24.72 2.14 12.16
CA LYS A 279 -24.98 3.05 13.29
C LYS A 279 -23.70 3.36 14.05
N LYS A 280 -22.84 2.36 14.24
CA LYS A 280 -21.57 2.48 14.95
C LYS A 280 -20.54 3.34 14.20
N ILE A 281 -20.51 3.24 12.87
CA ILE A 281 -19.70 4.14 12.01
C ILE A 281 -20.12 5.60 12.22
N HIS A 282 -21.43 5.89 12.17
CA HIS A 282 -21.94 7.25 12.37
C HIS A 282 -21.66 7.77 13.79
N GLU A 283 -21.81 6.91 14.80
CA GLU A 283 -21.49 7.25 16.20
C GLU A 283 -20.00 7.62 16.34
N TYR A 284 -19.10 6.85 15.75
CA TYR A 284 -17.67 7.16 15.77
C TYR A 284 -17.31 8.43 14.99
N GLN A 285 -17.96 8.68 13.86
CA GLN A 285 -17.79 9.93 13.12
C GLN A 285 -18.25 11.15 13.95
N GLN A 286 -19.41 11.06 14.60
CA GLN A 286 -19.92 12.13 15.45
C GLN A 286 -19.00 12.38 16.65
N LYS A 287 -18.55 11.32 17.34
CA LYS A 287 -17.59 11.46 18.44
C LYS A 287 -16.27 12.06 18.00
N ALA A 288 -15.80 11.71 16.79
CA ALA A 288 -14.61 12.34 16.23
C ALA A 288 -14.82 13.86 16.10
N GLU A 289 -15.94 14.29 15.49
CA GLU A 289 -16.25 15.72 15.31
C GLU A 289 -16.40 16.51 16.61
N GLU A 290 -17.04 15.93 17.64
CA GLU A 290 -17.23 16.58 18.95
C GLU A 290 -15.93 16.79 19.72
N LEU A 291 -14.93 15.93 19.49
CA LEU A 291 -13.69 15.89 20.27
C LEU A 291 -12.53 16.67 19.63
N PHE A 292 -12.62 17.09 18.37
CA PHE A 292 -11.53 17.85 17.76
C PHE A 292 -11.45 19.29 18.32
N PRO A 293 -10.36 19.67 19.02
CA PRO A 293 -10.15 21.05 19.46
C PRO A 293 -9.77 21.96 18.27
N GLU A 294 -9.95 23.27 18.42
CA GLU A 294 -9.59 24.26 17.39
C GLU A 294 -8.08 24.55 17.35
N ASN A 295 -7.27 23.57 16.93
CA ASN A 295 -5.83 23.71 16.73
C ASN A 295 -5.34 23.03 15.44
N THR A 296 -4.11 23.35 15.01
CA THR A 296 -3.53 22.89 13.73
C THR A 296 -3.60 21.38 13.52
N GLU A 297 -3.14 20.56 14.48
CA GLU A 297 -3.08 19.11 14.32
C GLU A 297 -4.50 18.52 14.21
N ALA A 298 -5.46 19.04 14.96
CA ALA A 298 -6.85 18.60 14.87
C ALA A 298 -7.47 18.89 13.48
N TYR A 299 -7.25 20.09 12.93
CA TYR A 299 -7.71 20.42 11.57
C TYR A 299 -7.04 19.55 10.50
N PHE A 300 -5.74 19.29 10.62
CA PHE A 300 -5.02 18.38 9.72
C PHE A 300 -5.56 16.95 9.77
N LEU A 301 -5.79 16.40 10.98
CA LEU A 301 -6.33 15.06 11.15
C LEU A 301 -7.78 14.94 10.62
N ARG A 302 -8.59 15.99 10.77
CA ARG A 302 -9.92 16.07 10.12
C ARG A 302 -9.82 16.10 8.60
N ALA A 303 -8.83 16.81 8.05
CA ALA A 303 -8.63 16.87 6.60
C ALA A 303 -8.25 15.50 6.02
N MET A 304 -7.43 14.72 6.73
CA MET A 304 -7.05 13.36 6.31
C MET A 304 -8.26 12.43 6.17
N THR A 305 -9.31 12.64 6.95
CA THR A 305 -10.51 11.78 7.01
C THR A 305 -11.72 12.40 6.32
N ALA A 306 -11.58 13.62 5.79
CA ALA A 306 -12.63 14.31 5.06
C ALA A 306 -13.00 13.53 3.78
N LEU A 307 -14.31 13.31 3.61
CA LEU A 307 -14.85 12.57 2.47
C LEU A 307 -14.72 13.35 1.16
N THR A 308 -14.98 14.67 1.18
CA THR A 308 -14.94 15.50 -0.04
C THR A 308 -13.66 16.30 -0.12
N ILE A 309 -13.20 16.54 -1.35
CA ILE A 309 -12.00 17.35 -1.62
C ILE A 309 -12.19 18.79 -1.15
N LYS A 310 -13.36 19.38 -1.42
CA LYS A 310 -13.72 20.71 -0.94
C LYS A 310 -13.56 20.83 0.58
N LYS A 311 -14.10 19.88 1.34
CA LYS A 311 -14.00 19.92 2.80
C LYS A 311 -12.56 19.70 3.29
N LYS A 312 -11.81 18.85 2.60
CA LYS A 312 -10.39 18.61 2.86
C LYS A 312 -9.58 19.90 2.71
N ILE A 313 -9.75 20.64 1.62
CA ILE A 313 -9.04 21.91 1.39
C ILE A 313 -9.42 22.94 2.48
N GLU A 314 -10.70 23.13 2.78
CA GLU A 314 -11.16 24.05 3.85
C GLU A 314 -10.47 23.75 5.20
N LEU A 315 -10.37 22.47 5.58
CA LEU A 315 -9.74 22.07 6.84
C LEU A 315 -8.22 22.28 6.81
N LEU A 316 -7.57 22.09 5.66
CA LEU A 316 -6.14 22.36 5.49
C LEU A 316 -5.85 23.86 5.53
N ASP A 317 -6.73 24.68 4.97
CA ASP A 317 -6.64 26.15 5.05
C ASP A 317 -6.69 26.62 6.50
N GLU A 318 -7.63 26.11 7.30
CA GLU A 318 -7.70 26.43 8.74
C GLU A 318 -6.46 25.96 9.50
N ALA A 319 -5.94 24.76 9.21
CA ALA A 319 -4.70 24.27 9.82
C ALA A 319 -3.52 25.21 9.52
N LEU A 320 -3.40 25.66 8.27
CA LEU A 320 -2.32 26.54 7.80
C LEU A 320 -2.50 28.00 8.22
N TYR A 321 -3.74 28.44 8.47
CA TYR A 321 -4.00 29.74 9.08
C TYR A 321 -3.49 29.78 10.53
N LEU A 322 -3.68 28.70 11.28
CA LEU A 322 -3.21 28.59 12.67
C LEU A 322 -1.70 28.37 12.79
N ASP A 323 -1.12 27.56 11.89
CA ASP A 323 0.33 27.35 11.80
C ASP A 323 0.79 27.38 10.33
N PRO A 324 1.22 28.55 9.82
CA PRO A 324 1.76 28.69 8.48
C PRO A 324 3.04 27.90 8.22
N GLY A 325 3.66 27.30 9.26
CA GLY A 325 4.83 26.44 9.17
C GLY A 325 4.51 24.94 9.09
N HIS A 326 3.23 24.55 9.09
CA HIS A 326 2.83 23.14 9.16
C HIS A 326 3.04 22.39 7.82
N TYR A 327 4.22 21.79 7.66
CA TYR A 327 4.67 21.13 6.43
C TYR A 327 3.72 20.04 5.90
N GLU A 328 3.15 19.21 6.79
CA GLU A 328 2.28 18.10 6.36
C GLU A 328 0.95 18.57 5.77
N SER A 329 0.44 19.72 6.22
CA SER A 329 -0.75 20.33 5.62
C SER A 329 -0.48 20.82 4.20
N TYR A 330 0.64 21.52 3.96
CA TYR A 330 1.06 21.89 2.60
C TYR A 330 1.25 20.67 1.72
N ARG A 331 1.89 19.61 2.23
CA ARG A 331 2.09 18.37 1.46
C ARG A 331 0.78 17.74 1.02
N LEU A 332 -0.17 17.57 1.94
CA LEU A 332 -1.47 16.98 1.62
C LEU A 332 -2.28 17.89 0.68
N ARG A 333 -2.24 19.21 0.88
CA ARG A 333 -2.94 20.18 0.02
C ARG A 333 -2.32 20.23 -1.38
N ALA A 334 -1.01 20.18 -1.52
CA ALA A 334 -0.31 20.11 -2.80
C ALA A 334 -0.69 18.85 -3.61
N TYR A 335 -0.75 17.66 -2.99
CA TYR A 335 -1.27 16.46 -3.68
C TYR A 335 -2.75 16.57 -4.02
N THR A 336 -3.54 17.23 -3.17
CA THR A 336 -4.95 17.50 -3.44
C THR A 336 -5.11 18.41 -4.66
N TYR A 337 -4.29 19.46 -4.77
CA TYR A 337 -4.24 20.35 -5.91
C TYR A 337 -3.75 19.66 -7.17
N TYR A 338 -2.72 18.81 -7.08
CA TYR A 338 -2.28 17.97 -8.20
C TYR A 338 -3.43 17.13 -8.74
N ALA A 339 -4.11 16.36 -7.87
CA ALA A 339 -5.24 15.52 -8.27
C ALA A 339 -6.46 16.35 -8.77
N SER A 340 -6.55 17.61 -8.37
CA SER A 340 -7.57 18.55 -8.85
C SER A 340 -7.11 19.37 -10.07
N LYS A 341 -5.90 19.12 -10.60
CA LYS A 341 -5.26 19.90 -11.67
C LYS A 341 -5.13 21.41 -11.40
N LYS A 342 -5.07 21.82 -10.13
CA LYS A 342 -4.89 23.21 -9.68
C LYS A 342 -3.40 23.51 -9.51
N TYR A 343 -2.69 23.56 -10.64
CA TYR A 343 -1.22 23.54 -10.64
C TYR A 343 -0.57 24.83 -10.15
N GLU A 344 -1.22 25.99 -10.26
CA GLU A 344 -0.68 27.24 -9.71
C GLU A 344 -0.67 27.21 -8.18
N GLU A 345 -1.78 26.78 -7.57
CA GLU A 345 -1.91 26.62 -6.11
C GLU A 345 -0.95 25.55 -5.59
N MET A 346 -0.80 24.44 -6.32
CA MET A 346 0.21 23.42 -6.04
C MET A 346 1.64 23.99 -6.06
N LYS A 347 1.96 24.82 -7.05
CA LYS A 347 3.28 25.44 -7.22
C LYS A 347 3.61 26.35 -6.03
N ASP A 348 2.64 27.12 -5.55
CA ASP A 348 2.77 27.99 -4.39
C ASP A 348 3.00 27.20 -3.09
N ASP A 349 2.21 26.15 -2.85
CA ASP A 349 2.41 25.27 -1.70
C ASP A 349 3.78 24.57 -1.74
N ALA A 350 4.18 24.09 -2.92
CA ALA A 350 5.47 23.45 -3.12
C ALA A 350 6.65 24.43 -2.90
N LEU A 351 6.49 25.71 -3.26
CA LEU A 351 7.47 26.76 -2.96
C LEU A 351 7.64 26.94 -1.45
N VAL A 352 6.55 26.97 -0.68
CA VAL A 352 6.62 27.04 0.79
C VAL A 352 7.27 25.79 1.37
N MET A 353 6.93 24.60 0.86
CA MET A 353 7.58 23.34 1.26
C MET A 353 9.10 23.38 1.06
N VAL A 354 9.58 23.91 -0.08
CA VAL A 354 11.01 24.12 -0.35
C VAL A 354 11.63 25.10 0.67
N ALA A 355 10.93 26.20 1.00
CA ALA A 355 11.42 27.17 1.97
C ALA A 355 11.52 26.57 3.39
N LEU A 356 10.54 25.77 3.80
CA LEU A 356 10.51 25.08 5.09
C LEU A 356 11.57 23.97 5.17
N ARG A 357 11.83 23.26 4.05
CA ARG A 357 12.78 22.14 4.00
C ARG A 357 13.64 22.17 2.71
N PRO A 358 14.67 23.03 2.64
CA PRO A 358 15.45 23.25 1.41
C PRO A 358 16.28 22.07 0.93
N GLN A 359 16.56 21.10 1.80
CA GLN A 359 17.34 19.90 1.49
C GLN A 359 16.46 18.70 1.13
N TYR A 360 15.14 18.87 1.12
CA TYR A 360 14.21 17.77 0.89
C TYR A 360 13.70 17.78 -0.56
N PRO A 361 13.81 16.65 -1.30
CA PRO A 361 13.55 16.66 -2.75
C PRO A 361 12.08 16.88 -3.12
N LEU A 362 11.14 16.44 -2.28
CA LEU A 362 9.71 16.42 -2.63
C LEU A 362 9.15 17.79 -3.02
N GLY A 363 9.48 18.85 -2.27
CA GLY A 363 9.01 20.20 -2.59
C GLY A 363 9.48 20.66 -3.98
N TYR A 364 10.72 20.34 -4.35
CA TYR A 364 11.22 20.62 -5.69
C TYR A 364 10.52 19.74 -6.74
N SER A 365 10.33 18.45 -6.47
CA SER A 365 9.62 17.55 -7.40
C SER A 365 8.19 18.01 -7.68
N LEU A 366 7.41 18.36 -6.66
CA LEU A 366 6.04 18.85 -6.82
C LEU A 366 6.01 20.20 -7.55
N ARG A 367 6.93 21.11 -7.24
CA ARG A 367 7.03 22.39 -7.96
C ARG A 367 7.44 22.19 -9.42
N ALA A 368 8.29 21.20 -9.69
CA ALA A 368 8.69 20.84 -11.04
C ALA A 368 7.53 20.26 -11.85
N ILE A 369 6.75 19.34 -11.27
CA ILE A 369 5.52 18.80 -11.85
C ILE A 369 4.53 19.93 -12.16
N ALA A 370 4.23 20.78 -11.17
CA ALA A 370 3.34 21.91 -11.38
C ALA A 370 3.84 22.85 -12.50
N SER A 371 5.14 23.14 -12.52
CA SER A 371 5.74 23.98 -13.56
C SER A 371 5.70 23.33 -14.94
N GLN A 372 5.87 22.01 -15.03
CA GLN A 372 5.74 21.24 -16.26
C GLN A 372 4.33 21.34 -16.84
N GLU A 373 3.31 21.09 -16.02
CA GLU A 373 1.91 21.12 -16.46
C GLU A 373 1.45 22.54 -16.83
N LEU A 374 2.05 23.57 -16.21
CA LEU A 374 1.86 24.98 -16.57
C LEU A 374 2.68 25.42 -17.81
N GLY A 375 3.46 24.53 -18.43
CA GLY A 375 4.31 24.84 -19.59
C GLY A 375 5.60 25.61 -19.27
N ASN A 376 5.93 25.81 -17.99
CA ASN A 376 7.15 26.48 -17.52
C ASN A 376 8.33 25.48 -17.47
N TYR A 377 8.74 24.98 -18.63
CA TYR A 377 9.67 23.84 -18.73
C TYR A 377 11.07 24.10 -18.15
N GLU A 378 11.64 25.29 -18.31
CA GLU A 378 12.98 25.61 -17.77
C GLU A 378 12.99 25.62 -16.23
N ASP A 379 11.93 26.15 -15.61
CA ASP A 379 11.75 26.11 -14.14
C ASP A 379 11.63 24.66 -13.65
N ALA A 380 10.84 23.86 -14.36
CA ALA A 380 10.66 22.44 -14.06
C ALA A 380 11.98 21.66 -14.13
N ILE A 381 12.76 21.84 -15.20
CA ILE A 381 14.08 21.21 -15.37
C ILE A 381 15.02 21.59 -14.23
N SER A 382 15.07 22.88 -13.87
CA SER A 382 15.89 23.38 -12.76
C SER A 382 15.51 22.69 -11.44
N ASP A 383 14.21 22.55 -11.17
CA ASP A 383 13.74 21.96 -9.92
C ASP A 383 13.87 20.44 -9.87
N TYR A 384 13.67 19.73 -10.98
CA TYR A 384 14.06 18.31 -11.06
C TYR A 384 15.55 18.13 -10.80
N GLY A 385 16.41 19.01 -11.34
CA GLY A 385 17.85 18.99 -11.05
C GLY A 385 18.16 19.17 -9.56
N LYS A 386 17.44 20.05 -8.86
CA LYS A 386 17.56 20.21 -7.40
C LYS A 386 17.03 19.00 -6.65
N ALA A 387 15.89 18.43 -7.06
CA ALA A 387 15.33 17.22 -6.47
C ALA A 387 16.32 16.07 -6.58
N ILE A 388 16.87 15.80 -7.77
CA ILE A 388 17.89 14.77 -8.02
C ILE A 388 19.10 14.96 -7.09
N LYS A 389 19.60 16.19 -6.95
CA LYS A 389 20.73 16.51 -6.06
C LYS A 389 20.45 16.21 -4.57
N HIS A 390 19.18 16.31 -4.16
CA HIS A 390 18.76 16.14 -2.77
C HIS A 390 18.21 14.74 -2.45
N THR A 391 18.03 13.89 -3.46
CA THR A 391 17.64 12.49 -3.30
C THR A 391 18.89 11.65 -2.97
N SER A 392 18.80 10.76 -1.99
CA SER A 392 19.88 9.81 -1.68
C SER A 392 20.05 8.79 -2.80
N GLU A 393 21.27 8.32 -3.03
CA GLU A 393 21.57 7.33 -4.07
C GLU A 393 20.84 6.00 -3.79
N GLU A 394 20.26 5.43 -4.86
CA GLU A 394 19.54 4.16 -4.99
C GLU A 394 18.05 4.14 -4.55
N GLY A 395 17.15 4.13 -5.54
CA GLY A 395 15.72 3.84 -5.35
C GLY A 395 14.83 4.21 -6.55
N PRO A 396 13.59 3.68 -6.64
CA PRO A 396 12.62 3.97 -7.71
C PRO A 396 12.31 5.46 -7.91
N GLN A 397 12.36 6.24 -6.83
CA GLN A 397 12.14 7.69 -6.89
C GLN A 397 13.19 8.40 -7.77
N LEU A 398 14.44 7.95 -7.77
CA LEU A 398 15.48 8.58 -8.55
C LEU A 398 15.31 8.28 -10.05
N ILE A 399 14.88 7.07 -10.41
CA ILE A 399 14.51 6.69 -11.77
C ILE A 399 13.44 7.64 -12.30
N GLU A 400 12.37 7.84 -11.52
CA GLU A 400 11.25 8.70 -11.88
C GLU A 400 11.69 10.14 -12.14
N LEU A 401 12.55 10.71 -11.28
CA LEU A 401 13.05 12.08 -11.47
C LEU A 401 13.87 12.24 -12.77
N TYR A 402 14.71 11.25 -13.11
CA TYR A 402 15.44 11.25 -14.37
C TYR A 402 14.50 11.08 -15.57
N ALA A 403 13.50 10.21 -15.46
CA ALA A 403 12.52 9.95 -16.52
C ALA A 403 11.66 11.19 -16.81
N GLN A 404 11.15 11.86 -15.77
CA GLN A 404 10.33 13.07 -15.89
C GLN A 404 11.12 14.24 -16.48
N ARG A 405 12.35 14.47 -15.98
CA ARG A 405 13.22 15.52 -16.54
C ARG A 405 13.55 15.27 -18.02
N SER A 406 13.77 14.01 -18.41
CA SER A 406 14.02 13.63 -19.80
C SER A 406 12.77 13.76 -20.67
N ASP A 407 11.59 13.47 -20.12
CA ASP A 407 10.30 13.69 -20.77
C ASP A 407 10.07 15.16 -21.10
N ILE A 408 10.43 16.09 -20.20
CA ILE A 408 10.35 17.53 -20.49
C ILE A 408 11.20 17.90 -21.70
N TYR A 409 12.42 17.39 -21.83
CA TYR A 409 13.25 17.66 -23.00
C TYR A 409 12.64 17.12 -24.30
N LEU A 410 12.03 15.93 -24.27
CA LEU A 410 11.22 15.42 -25.39
C LEU A 410 10.07 16.38 -25.70
N ARG A 411 9.35 16.84 -24.66
CA ARG A 411 8.28 17.83 -24.75
C ARG A 411 8.75 19.24 -25.12
N MET A 412 10.05 19.51 -25.22
CA MET A 412 10.59 20.75 -25.79
C MET A 412 11.10 20.56 -27.22
N GLY A 413 11.18 19.31 -27.71
CA GLY A 413 11.86 18.99 -28.96
C GLY A 413 13.39 19.03 -28.85
N ASP A 414 13.95 19.09 -27.63
CA ASP A 414 15.39 19.05 -27.39
C ASP A 414 15.86 17.61 -27.18
N TYR A 415 15.82 16.85 -28.27
CA TYR A 415 16.08 15.41 -28.26
C TYR A 415 17.49 15.06 -27.79
N LYS A 416 18.47 15.95 -28.00
CA LYS A 416 19.84 15.73 -27.54
C LYS A 416 19.93 15.78 -26.01
N ARG A 417 19.33 16.80 -25.38
CA ARG A 417 19.28 16.88 -23.91
C ARG A 417 18.41 15.78 -23.31
N ALA A 418 17.36 15.33 -24.02
CA ALA A 418 16.56 14.19 -23.60
C ALA A 418 17.40 12.90 -23.49
N ILE A 419 18.24 12.63 -24.49
CA ILE A 419 19.15 11.47 -24.47
C ILE A 419 20.19 11.61 -23.36
N GLU A 420 20.90 12.75 -23.30
CA GLU A 420 21.92 12.99 -22.27
C GLU A 420 21.36 12.86 -20.85
N GLY A 421 20.13 13.36 -20.62
CA GLY A 421 19.43 13.30 -19.34
C GLY A 421 19.03 11.87 -18.95
N ALA A 422 18.56 11.06 -19.90
CA ALA A 422 18.21 9.67 -19.65
C ALA A 422 19.46 8.79 -19.46
N GLU A 423 20.52 9.03 -20.22
CA GLU A 423 21.83 8.36 -20.05
C GLU A 423 22.46 8.66 -18.69
N GLU A 424 22.24 9.85 -18.12
CA GLU A 424 22.65 10.16 -16.75
C GLU A 424 21.98 9.23 -15.73
N GLY A 425 20.69 8.96 -15.87
CA GLY A 425 19.96 8.01 -15.04
C GLY A 425 20.42 6.57 -15.24
N LEU A 426 20.66 6.16 -16.49
CA LEU A 426 21.14 4.81 -16.83
C LEU A 426 22.55 4.49 -16.28
N LYS A 427 23.35 5.49 -15.90
CA LYS A 427 24.62 5.23 -15.16
C LYS A 427 24.38 4.58 -13.81
N PHE A 428 23.25 4.89 -13.17
CA PHE A 428 22.83 4.32 -11.90
C PHE A 428 21.91 3.10 -12.08
N PHE A 429 21.09 3.11 -13.13
CA PHE A 429 20.10 2.07 -13.43
C PHE A 429 20.25 1.52 -14.85
N PRO A 430 21.27 0.69 -15.15
CA PRO A 430 21.64 0.34 -16.53
C PRO A 430 20.55 -0.36 -17.35
N ASP A 431 19.69 -1.14 -16.69
CA ASP A 431 18.68 -1.97 -17.34
C ASP A 431 17.26 -1.35 -17.31
N GLU A 432 17.14 -0.09 -16.86
CA GLU A 432 15.85 0.55 -16.64
C GLU A 432 15.12 0.89 -17.95
N THR A 433 13.97 0.27 -18.18
CA THR A 433 13.29 0.29 -19.49
C THR A 433 12.62 1.63 -19.79
N ILE A 434 12.10 2.34 -18.79
CA ILE A 434 11.46 3.65 -19.01
C ILE A 434 12.48 4.70 -19.50
N LEU A 435 13.70 4.70 -18.96
CA LEU A 435 14.77 5.62 -19.39
C LEU A 435 15.25 5.28 -20.80
N GLN A 436 15.39 3.99 -21.11
CA GLN A 436 15.68 3.52 -22.47
C GLN A 436 14.56 3.94 -23.45
N PHE A 437 13.30 3.85 -23.04
CA PHE A 437 12.17 4.27 -23.87
C PHE A 437 12.19 5.79 -24.17
N ARG A 438 12.63 6.64 -23.23
CA ARG A 438 12.81 8.09 -23.48
C ARG A 438 13.89 8.34 -24.54
N ILE A 439 15.01 7.61 -24.49
CA ILE A 439 16.06 7.65 -25.52
C ILE A 439 15.50 7.19 -26.87
N PHE A 440 14.73 6.10 -26.89
CA PHE A 440 14.08 5.59 -28.09
C PHE A 440 13.23 6.67 -28.77
N CYS A 441 12.36 7.36 -28.02
CA CYS A 441 11.52 8.42 -28.55
C CYS A 441 12.33 9.58 -29.16
N ALA A 442 13.41 10.00 -28.49
CA ALA A 442 14.32 11.04 -28.99
C ALA A 442 15.00 10.62 -30.31
N LEU A 443 15.49 9.38 -30.40
CA LEU A 443 16.13 8.85 -31.60
C LEU A 443 15.15 8.78 -32.77
N VAL A 444 13.91 8.34 -32.53
CA VAL A 444 12.84 8.33 -33.55
C VAL A 444 12.57 9.74 -34.07
N ALA A 445 12.41 10.71 -33.18
CA ALA A 445 12.14 12.09 -33.57
C ALA A 445 13.30 12.74 -34.36
N MET A 446 14.54 12.30 -34.12
CA MET A 446 15.72 12.71 -34.90
C MET A 446 15.90 11.91 -36.21
N GLY A 447 15.14 10.84 -36.43
CA GLY A 447 15.27 9.97 -37.60
C GLY A 447 16.36 8.90 -37.49
N ASP A 448 16.90 8.63 -36.30
CA ASP A 448 17.92 7.60 -36.08
C ASP A 448 17.29 6.22 -35.78
N TYR A 449 16.70 5.63 -36.82
CA TYR A 449 15.91 4.41 -36.71
C TYR A 449 16.73 3.15 -36.45
N GLU A 450 18.02 3.14 -36.79
CA GLU A 450 18.90 2.00 -36.53
C GLU A 450 19.14 1.85 -35.03
N GLN A 451 19.53 2.94 -34.36
CA GLN A 451 19.74 2.93 -32.91
C GLN A 451 18.42 2.74 -32.15
N ALA A 452 17.33 3.37 -32.61
CA ALA A 452 16.01 3.18 -32.03
C ALA A 452 15.56 1.71 -32.13
N GLY A 453 15.73 1.05 -33.28
CA GLY A 453 15.40 -0.36 -33.47
C GLY A 453 16.25 -1.29 -32.58
N ALA A 454 17.54 -1.00 -32.39
CA ALA A 454 18.38 -1.75 -31.46
C ALA A 454 17.91 -1.62 -30.01
N LEU A 455 17.45 -0.43 -29.61
CA LEU A 455 16.94 -0.18 -28.26
C LEU A 455 15.58 -0.84 -28.03
N TYR A 456 14.67 -0.78 -29.01
CA TYR A 456 13.42 -1.55 -28.99
C TYR A 456 13.70 -3.04 -28.74
N ASN A 457 14.61 -3.66 -29.48
CA ASN A 457 14.95 -5.07 -29.29
C ASN A 457 15.53 -5.35 -27.90
N ARG A 458 16.21 -4.39 -27.26
CA ARG A 458 16.69 -4.58 -25.89
C ARG A 458 15.53 -4.56 -24.89
N ILE A 459 14.62 -3.60 -25.02
CA ILE A 459 13.45 -3.45 -24.14
C ILE A 459 12.48 -4.64 -24.33
N ALA A 460 12.11 -4.94 -25.57
CA ALA A 460 11.13 -6.00 -25.86
C ALA A 460 11.61 -7.41 -25.47
N ASN A 461 12.92 -7.61 -25.24
CA ASN A 461 13.50 -8.89 -24.81
C ASN A 461 13.97 -8.89 -23.34
N SER A 462 13.69 -7.86 -22.54
CA SER A 462 14.12 -7.81 -21.14
C SER A 462 13.31 -8.76 -20.25
N ASP A 463 11.99 -8.78 -20.43
CA ASP A 463 11.02 -9.60 -19.69
C ASP A 463 9.69 -9.67 -20.47
N VAL A 464 8.77 -10.52 -19.99
CA VAL A 464 7.50 -10.82 -20.68
C VAL A 464 6.58 -9.60 -20.76
N ASP A 465 6.60 -8.71 -19.76
CA ASP A 465 5.67 -7.56 -19.69
C ASP A 465 6.22 -6.32 -20.42
N SER A 466 7.53 -6.23 -20.62
CA SER A 466 8.18 -5.06 -21.21
C SER A 466 7.77 -4.77 -22.66
N LYS A 467 7.43 -5.79 -23.47
CA LYS A 467 6.89 -5.57 -24.82
C LYS A 467 5.52 -4.88 -24.78
N LEU A 468 4.65 -5.28 -23.84
CA LEU A 468 3.34 -4.68 -23.63
C LEU A 468 3.46 -3.24 -23.10
N LYS A 469 4.30 -3.01 -22.08
CA LYS A 469 4.58 -1.66 -21.57
C LYS A 469 5.12 -0.74 -22.66
N PHE A 470 6.06 -1.23 -23.48
CA PHE A 470 6.63 -0.45 -24.58
C PHE A 470 5.56 -0.04 -25.61
N ARG A 471 4.67 -0.96 -25.99
CA ARG A 471 3.52 -0.67 -26.86
C ARG A 471 2.67 0.45 -26.25
N ASP A 472 2.29 0.29 -24.98
CA ASP A 472 1.39 1.21 -24.29
C ASP A 472 1.98 2.62 -24.17
N TRP A 473 3.25 2.71 -23.77
CA TRP A 473 3.99 3.97 -23.74
C TRP A 473 4.15 4.61 -25.12
N SER A 474 4.41 3.81 -26.16
CA SER A 474 4.54 4.29 -27.54
C SER A 474 3.24 4.91 -28.04
N MET A 475 2.10 4.25 -27.80
CA MET A 475 0.79 4.74 -28.23
C MET A 475 0.43 6.05 -27.51
N LYS A 476 0.62 6.10 -26.19
CA LYS A 476 0.36 7.30 -25.38
C LYS A 476 1.25 8.47 -25.81
N TYR A 477 2.54 8.23 -26.00
CA TYR A 477 3.51 9.24 -26.44
C TYR A 477 3.10 9.88 -27.77
N VAL A 478 2.68 9.09 -28.75
CA VAL A 478 2.24 9.62 -30.06
C VAL A 478 1.02 10.51 -29.92
N PHE A 479 0.01 10.09 -29.14
CA PHE A 479 -1.16 10.93 -28.86
C PHE A 479 -0.77 12.27 -28.24
N ASP A 480 0.09 12.26 -27.22
CA ASP A 480 0.50 13.48 -26.51
C ASP A 480 1.35 14.42 -27.38
N ILE A 481 2.18 13.89 -28.27
CA ILE A 481 2.99 14.70 -29.20
C ILE A 481 2.13 15.32 -30.32
N LEU A 482 1.20 14.56 -30.89
CA LEU A 482 0.29 15.05 -31.93
C LEU A 482 -0.68 16.10 -31.38
N ASP A 483 -1.20 15.89 -30.17
CA ASP A 483 -2.07 16.84 -29.47
C ASP A 483 -1.36 18.16 -29.13
N ALA A 484 -0.05 18.08 -28.83
CA ALA A 484 0.81 19.25 -28.69
C ALA A 484 1.15 19.93 -30.04
N GLY A 485 0.56 19.50 -31.16
CA GLY A 485 0.77 20.07 -32.49
C GLY A 485 2.16 19.79 -33.08
N ARG A 486 2.80 18.68 -32.69
CA ARG A 486 4.16 18.32 -33.11
C ARG A 486 4.23 16.99 -33.83
N SER A 487 5.34 16.78 -34.52
CA SER A 487 5.67 15.50 -35.15
C SER A 487 6.56 14.66 -34.24
N TRP A 488 6.29 13.36 -34.16
CA TRP A 488 7.10 12.38 -33.41
C TRP A 488 8.20 11.75 -34.27
N HIS A 489 8.22 12.00 -35.58
CA HIS A 489 9.30 11.64 -36.52
C HIS A 489 9.55 12.77 -37.54
N PRO A 490 10.69 12.80 -38.26
CA PRO A 490 10.93 13.78 -39.32
C PRO A 490 9.93 13.64 -40.48
N PRO A 491 9.37 14.74 -41.02
CA PRO A 491 8.29 14.69 -42.02
C PRO A 491 8.72 14.03 -43.34
N ASN A 492 10.01 14.10 -43.69
CA ASN A 492 10.54 13.57 -44.94
C ASN A 492 11.09 12.13 -44.81
N ARG A 493 10.92 11.49 -43.65
CA ARG A 493 11.49 10.18 -43.38
C ARG A 493 10.56 9.41 -42.44
N LYS A 494 9.55 8.74 -42.97
CA LYS A 494 8.65 7.92 -42.15
C LYS A 494 9.39 6.67 -41.63
N PRO A 495 9.26 6.30 -40.33
CA PRO A 495 9.87 5.08 -39.82
C PRO A 495 9.16 3.82 -40.35
N GLU A 496 9.92 2.72 -40.51
CA GLU A 496 9.42 1.42 -40.98
C GLU A 496 9.99 0.29 -40.11
N GLY A 497 9.19 -0.75 -39.87
CA GLY A 497 9.56 -1.94 -39.11
C GLY A 497 8.89 -2.06 -37.73
N VAL A 498 9.02 -3.25 -37.13
CA VAL A 498 8.31 -3.68 -35.91
C VAL A 498 8.46 -2.71 -34.75
N ALA A 499 9.65 -2.12 -34.57
CA ALA A 499 9.94 -1.20 -33.48
C ALA A 499 9.04 0.04 -33.46
N PHE A 500 8.45 0.42 -34.60
CA PHE A 500 7.66 1.63 -34.76
C PHE A 500 6.18 1.35 -35.02
N LEU A 501 5.78 0.08 -35.10
CA LEU A 501 4.45 -0.35 -35.50
C LEU A 501 3.37 0.26 -34.59
N SER A 502 3.52 0.14 -33.26
CA SER A 502 2.57 0.72 -32.29
C SER A 502 2.46 2.25 -32.38
N MET A 503 3.54 2.93 -32.77
CA MET A 503 3.53 4.39 -32.95
C MET A 503 2.76 4.80 -34.20
N LEU A 504 2.99 4.09 -35.32
CA LEU A 504 2.27 4.30 -36.59
C LEU A 504 0.77 4.03 -36.45
N GLU A 505 0.45 2.95 -35.75
CA GLU A 505 -0.92 2.56 -35.42
C GLU A 505 -1.64 3.60 -34.54
N ALA A 506 -0.92 4.22 -33.60
CA ALA A 506 -1.45 5.29 -32.76
C ALA A 506 -1.64 6.59 -33.56
N GLU A 507 -0.71 6.95 -34.44
CA GLU A 507 -0.82 8.09 -35.34
C GLU A 507 -2.11 8.00 -36.18
N GLN A 508 -2.32 6.86 -36.86
CA GLN A 508 -3.51 6.63 -37.66
C GLN A 508 -4.81 6.74 -36.85
N MET A 509 -4.81 6.20 -35.62
CA MET A 509 -5.97 6.27 -34.73
C MET A 509 -6.24 7.71 -34.28
N TYR A 510 -5.22 8.46 -33.89
CA TYR A 510 -5.34 9.86 -33.48
C TYR A 510 -5.87 10.73 -34.62
N GLU A 511 -5.33 10.58 -35.83
CA GLU A 511 -5.80 11.31 -37.02
C GLU A 511 -7.29 11.00 -37.32
N HIS A 512 -7.70 9.73 -37.20
CA HIS A 512 -9.09 9.34 -37.40
C HIS A 512 -10.04 9.98 -36.38
N LEU A 513 -9.66 9.98 -35.09
CA LEU A 513 -10.48 10.52 -34.02
C LEU A 513 -10.53 12.06 -34.07
N SER A 514 -9.39 12.71 -34.22
CA SER A 514 -9.27 14.19 -34.28
C SER A 514 -9.99 14.82 -35.46
N ALA A 515 -10.22 14.06 -36.54
CA ALA A 515 -11.05 14.51 -37.66
C ALA A 515 -12.55 14.64 -37.32
N LYS A 516 -13.02 13.99 -36.25
CA LYS A 516 -14.46 13.87 -35.89
C LYS A 516 -14.80 14.32 -34.48
N ALA A 517 -13.81 14.37 -33.58
CA ALA A 517 -13.98 14.65 -32.18
C ALA A 517 -12.78 15.44 -31.63
N GLY A 518 -13.00 16.22 -30.59
CA GLY A 518 -11.95 16.88 -29.82
C GLY A 518 -11.56 16.05 -28.61
N ARG A 519 -10.26 15.98 -28.30
CA ARG A 519 -9.75 15.45 -27.03
C ARG A 519 -10.02 16.48 -25.93
N VAL A 520 -10.71 16.08 -24.86
CA VAL A 520 -11.14 17.00 -23.80
C VAL A 520 -10.50 16.67 -22.45
N ILE A 521 -10.39 15.38 -22.11
CA ILE A 521 -9.76 14.91 -20.86
C ILE A 521 -8.72 13.85 -21.22
N ASN A 522 -7.52 13.94 -20.66
CA ASN A 522 -6.35 13.13 -21.04
C ASN A 522 -5.92 12.06 -20.00
N ASP A 523 -6.67 11.94 -18.90
CA ASP A 523 -6.39 11.08 -17.75
C ASP A 523 -7.68 10.64 -17.01
N GLY A 524 -8.74 10.36 -17.77
CA GLY A 524 -10.03 9.98 -17.22
C GLY A 524 -10.89 9.15 -18.16
N PHE A 525 -11.90 8.51 -17.58
CA PHE A 525 -12.79 7.58 -18.28
C PHE A 525 -14.21 7.67 -17.73
N ASN A 526 -15.18 7.14 -18.49
CA ASN A 526 -16.60 7.12 -18.17
C ASN A 526 -17.13 8.50 -17.76
N SER A 527 -17.44 9.32 -18.75
CA SER A 527 -18.02 10.66 -18.55
C SER A 527 -19.55 10.68 -18.67
N ASP A 528 -20.19 11.70 -18.11
CA ASP A 528 -21.62 11.98 -18.22
C ASP A 528 -21.85 13.49 -18.21
N PHE A 529 -22.70 13.99 -19.11
CA PHE A 529 -22.98 15.42 -19.23
C PHE A 529 -23.85 15.94 -18.10
N SER A 530 -23.59 17.19 -17.67
CA SER A 530 -24.58 17.96 -16.93
C SER A 530 -25.84 18.17 -17.79
N PRO A 531 -27.03 18.38 -17.18
CA PRO A 531 -28.27 18.56 -17.93
C PRO A 531 -28.28 19.76 -18.88
N ASP A 532 -27.42 20.77 -18.65
CA ASP A 532 -27.24 21.92 -19.53
C ASP A 532 -26.14 21.72 -20.59
N GLY A 533 -25.46 20.57 -20.59
CA GLY A 533 -24.39 20.22 -21.53
C GLY A 533 -23.08 20.97 -21.33
N THR A 534 -22.95 21.81 -20.30
CA THR A 534 -21.76 22.66 -20.11
C THR A 534 -20.62 21.99 -19.33
N LYS A 535 -20.91 20.87 -18.66
CA LYS A 535 -19.94 20.14 -17.82
C LYS A 535 -19.99 18.64 -18.08
N LEU A 536 -18.88 17.97 -17.78
CA LEU A 536 -18.76 16.51 -17.77
C LEU A 536 -18.37 16.04 -16.38
N ALA A 537 -19.20 15.24 -15.70
CA ALA A 537 -18.69 14.43 -14.59
C ALA A 537 -17.97 13.21 -15.17
N PHE A 538 -16.82 12.84 -14.63
CA PHE A 538 -16.04 11.71 -15.12
C PHE A 538 -15.25 11.02 -14.00
N SER A 539 -14.73 9.84 -14.30
CA SER A 539 -13.81 9.10 -13.42
C SER A 539 -12.39 9.54 -13.76
N LEU A 540 -11.75 10.32 -12.88
CA LEU A 540 -10.36 10.74 -13.03
C LEU A 540 -9.43 9.61 -12.59
N GLY A 541 -8.37 9.32 -13.34
CA GLY A 541 -7.40 8.26 -13.07
C GLY A 541 -7.62 7.01 -13.93
N ALA A 542 -7.31 5.84 -13.39
CA ALA A 542 -7.46 4.55 -14.08
C ALA A 542 -8.53 3.67 -13.42
N PRO A 543 -9.10 2.67 -14.12
CA PRO A 543 -10.02 1.71 -13.51
C PRO A 543 -9.45 1.07 -12.24
N GLY A 544 -10.17 1.20 -11.13
CA GLY A 544 -9.75 0.75 -9.80
C GLY A 544 -8.91 1.74 -9.00
N TYR A 545 -8.42 2.80 -9.64
CA TYR A 545 -7.66 3.92 -9.08
C TYR A 545 -8.26 5.23 -9.58
N SER A 546 -9.51 5.51 -9.20
CA SER A 546 -10.22 6.68 -9.69
C SER A 546 -10.94 7.52 -8.64
N GLY A 547 -11.07 8.80 -8.96
CA GLY A 547 -11.85 9.81 -8.24
C GLY A 547 -12.98 10.35 -9.11
N LEU A 548 -14.03 10.86 -8.47
CA LEU A 548 -15.11 11.56 -9.18
C LEU A 548 -14.70 13.02 -9.37
N ALA A 549 -14.59 13.45 -10.63
CA ALA A 549 -14.27 14.82 -11.01
C ALA A 549 -15.35 15.41 -11.94
N VAL A 550 -15.38 16.74 -12.03
CA VAL A 550 -16.19 17.50 -12.98
C VAL A 550 -15.28 18.37 -13.81
N PHE A 551 -15.43 18.31 -15.13
CA PHE A 551 -14.76 19.16 -16.10
C PHE A 551 -15.76 20.17 -16.65
N ASP A 552 -15.42 21.46 -16.61
CA ASP A 552 -16.22 22.52 -17.22
C ASP A 552 -15.73 22.75 -18.66
N LEU A 553 -16.61 22.51 -19.64
CA LEU A 553 -16.25 22.62 -21.07
C LEU A 553 -15.98 24.08 -21.49
N THR A 554 -16.44 25.06 -20.71
CA THR A 554 -16.28 26.49 -21.02
C THR A 554 -14.99 27.04 -20.44
N SER A 555 -14.72 26.80 -19.14
CA SER A 555 -13.48 27.28 -18.50
C SER A 555 -12.30 26.35 -18.72
N GLN A 556 -12.53 25.10 -19.14
CA GLN A 556 -11.54 24.03 -19.20
C GLN A 556 -10.92 23.68 -17.84
N GLU A 557 -11.62 24.01 -16.75
CA GLU A 557 -11.19 23.65 -15.40
C GLU A 557 -11.73 22.28 -14.99
N THR A 558 -10.89 21.52 -14.30
CA THR A 558 -11.28 20.29 -13.60
C THR A 558 -11.42 20.58 -12.11
N ASP A 559 -12.50 20.08 -11.51
CA ASP A 559 -12.70 20.05 -10.07
C ASP A 559 -12.90 18.61 -9.60
N LEU A 560 -11.95 18.09 -8.83
CA LEU A 560 -12.09 16.79 -8.19
C LEU A 560 -13.03 16.90 -6.98
N LEU A 561 -14.09 16.09 -6.93
CA LEU A 561 -15.12 16.18 -5.89
C LEU A 561 -14.84 15.23 -4.72
N ILE A 562 -14.49 13.97 -5.02
CA ILE A 562 -14.34 12.91 -4.01
C ILE A 562 -13.47 11.75 -4.52
N VAL A 563 -12.73 11.12 -3.60
CA VAL A 563 -11.88 9.94 -3.85
C VAL A 563 -12.15 8.88 -2.75
N PRO A 564 -12.31 7.59 -3.09
CA PRO A 564 -12.45 7.04 -4.45
C PRO A 564 -13.85 7.31 -5.04
N GLY A 565 -13.96 7.30 -6.38
CA GLY A 565 -15.22 7.46 -7.10
C GLY A 565 -15.08 7.20 -8.60
N LYS A 566 -16.06 6.49 -9.19
CA LYS A 566 -16.08 6.17 -10.63
C LYS A 566 -17.51 6.08 -11.17
N ASN A 567 -17.62 5.99 -12.50
CA ASN A 567 -18.88 5.79 -13.23
C ASN A 567 -19.99 6.80 -12.85
N PRO A 568 -19.72 8.12 -12.91
CA PRO A 568 -20.72 9.11 -12.57
C PRO A 568 -21.95 9.09 -13.48
N LYS A 569 -23.08 9.51 -12.90
CA LYS A 569 -24.32 9.86 -13.59
C LYS A 569 -24.95 11.09 -12.97
N TRP A 570 -25.17 12.12 -13.78
CA TRP A 570 -25.86 13.33 -13.39
C TRP A 570 -27.35 13.11 -13.21
N SER A 571 -27.93 13.72 -12.20
CA SER A 571 -29.39 13.78 -12.06
C SER A 571 -29.97 14.71 -13.14
N PRO A 572 -31.14 14.38 -13.71
CA PRO A 572 -31.79 15.22 -14.73
C PRO A 572 -32.06 16.68 -14.31
N ASP A 573 -32.21 16.93 -13.00
CA ASP A 573 -32.40 18.28 -12.43
C ASP A 573 -31.09 19.05 -12.17
N GLY A 574 -29.93 18.40 -12.32
CA GLY A 574 -28.62 19.00 -12.15
C GLY A 574 -28.16 19.15 -10.69
N GLN A 575 -28.89 18.63 -9.72
CA GLN A 575 -28.54 18.83 -8.31
C GLN A 575 -27.54 17.81 -7.76
N TYR A 576 -27.54 16.59 -8.31
CA TYR A 576 -26.78 15.47 -7.78
C TYR A 576 -26.00 14.72 -8.85
N ILE A 577 -24.92 14.07 -8.43
CA ILE A 577 -24.17 13.11 -9.22
C ILE A 577 -24.18 11.79 -8.45
N ALA A 578 -24.77 10.75 -9.04
CA ALA A 578 -24.65 9.39 -8.55
C ALA A 578 -23.34 8.78 -9.04
N TYR A 579 -22.64 8.02 -8.19
CA TYR A 579 -21.37 7.41 -8.55
C TYR A 579 -21.15 6.10 -7.80
N VAL A 580 -20.19 5.31 -8.29
CA VAL A 580 -19.74 4.08 -7.65
C VAL A 580 -18.49 4.37 -6.82
N ARG A 581 -18.50 3.93 -5.57
CA ARG A 581 -17.35 3.95 -4.68
C ARG A 581 -16.81 2.53 -4.52
N ASP A 582 -15.52 2.35 -4.80
CA ASP A 582 -14.83 1.07 -4.62
C ASP A 582 -14.35 0.89 -3.16
N ASN A 583 -14.13 -0.38 -2.76
CA ASN A 583 -13.76 -0.75 -1.40
C ASN A 583 -12.28 -0.50 -1.00
N PRO A 584 -11.26 -0.49 -1.88
CA PRO A 584 -9.90 -0.13 -1.47
C PRO A 584 -9.72 1.39 -1.35
N ILE A 585 -8.82 1.79 -0.47
CA ILE A 585 -8.42 3.18 -0.29
C ILE A 585 -7.50 3.58 -1.43
N LEU A 586 -7.85 4.68 -2.09
CA LEU A 586 -7.01 5.37 -3.07
C LEU A 586 -6.43 6.63 -2.44
N HIS A 587 -5.10 6.78 -2.41
CA HIS A 587 -4.46 7.99 -1.89
C HIS A 587 -4.34 9.04 -3.00
N LEU A 588 -4.36 10.31 -2.60
CA LEU A 588 -4.15 11.41 -3.55
C LEU A 588 -2.73 11.41 -4.13
N SER A 589 -1.75 10.88 -3.41
CA SER A 589 -0.39 10.68 -3.91
C SER A 589 -0.31 9.64 -5.02
N ASP A 590 -1.24 8.68 -5.06
CA ASP A 590 -1.24 7.61 -6.06
C ASP A 590 -1.62 8.16 -7.44
N PHE A 591 -2.34 9.28 -7.52
CA PHE A 591 -2.56 9.99 -8.78
C PHE A 591 -1.26 10.63 -9.31
N ALA A 592 -0.31 10.93 -8.43
CA ALA A 592 0.96 11.56 -8.78
C ALA A 592 2.05 10.56 -9.19
N SER A 593 1.78 9.25 -9.15
CA SER A 593 2.71 8.24 -9.66
C SER A 593 2.58 8.08 -11.17
N SER A 594 3.71 7.86 -11.84
CA SER A 594 3.78 7.63 -13.28
C SER A 594 3.25 6.25 -13.71
N GLU A 595 3.39 5.24 -12.85
CA GLU A 595 2.83 3.90 -13.06
C GLU A 595 1.56 3.72 -12.23
N HIS A 596 0.43 3.46 -12.92
CA HIS A 596 -0.82 3.06 -12.29
C HIS A 596 -0.94 1.54 -12.41
N GLN A 597 -0.68 0.80 -11.34
CA GLN A 597 -0.88 -0.65 -11.35
C GLN A 597 -2.37 -0.95 -11.27
N ILE A 598 -2.96 -1.52 -12.32
CA ILE A 598 -4.35 -1.99 -12.29
C ILE A 598 -4.41 -3.15 -11.29
N HIS A 599 -5.03 -2.94 -10.12
CA HIS A 599 -5.30 -4.02 -9.20
C HIS A 599 -6.60 -4.72 -9.61
N PRO A 600 -6.62 -6.05 -9.75
CA PRO A 600 -7.86 -6.78 -10.00
C PRO A 600 -8.77 -6.61 -8.78
N LEU A 601 -9.90 -5.91 -8.98
CA LEU A 601 -10.86 -5.63 -7.91
C LEU A 601 -11.97 -6.67 -7.86
N SER A 602 -12.30 -7.12 -6.64
CA SER A 602 -13.53 -7.85 -6.39
C SER A 602 -14.73 -6.92 -6.54
N HIS A 603 -15.48 -7.04 -7.64
CA HIS A 603 -16.65 -6.22 -7.94
C HIS A 603 -17.85 -6.41 -6.97
N THR A 604 -17.78 -7.36 -6.04
CA THR A 604 -18.88 -7.69 -5.10
C THR A 604 -19.06 -6.68 -3.97
N ASP A 605 -18.08 -5.80 -3.75
CA ASP A 605 -18.07 -4.79 -2.68
C ASP A 605 -18.34 -3.34 -3.16
N GLU A 606 -18.73 -3.15 -4.42
CA GLU A 606 -19.05 -1.83 -4.99
C GLU A 606 -20.26 -1.19 -4.25
N GLN A 607 -20.21 0.14 -4.10
CA GLN A 607 -21.26 0.91 -3.42
C GLN A 607 -21.77 2.05 -4.30
N VAL A 608 -23.08 2.29 -4.29
CA VAL A 608 -23.70 3.44 -4.94
C VAL A 608 -23.91 4.57 -3.95
N TRP A 609 -23.42 5.74 -4.35
CA TRP A 609 -23.48 6.98 -3.61
C TRP A 609 -24.06 8.09 -4.47
N ILE A 610 -24.54 9.15 -3.82
CA ILE A 610 -24.80 10.43 -4.46
C ILE A 610 -23.98 11.52 -3.78
N ILE A 611 -23.64 12.56 -4.52
CA ILE A 611 -23.05 13.79 -4.00
C ILE A 611 -23.77 14.97 -4.66
N LYS A 612 -23.86 16.12 -4.00
CA LYS A 612 -24.33 17.33 -4.68
C LYS A 612 -23.35 17.74 -5.76
N ALA A 613 -23.86 18.34 -6.83
CA ALA A 613 -23.05 18.79 -7.96
C ALA A 613 -21.95 19.81 -7.57
N ASP A 614 -22.09 20.49 -6.43
CA ASP A 614 -21.10 21.42 -5.87
C ASP A 614 -20.01 20.72 -5.02
N GLY A 615 -19.97 19.39 -5.02
CA GLY A 615 -19.00 18.58 -4.28
C GLY A 615 -19.29 18.45 -2.78
N THR A 616 -20.51 18.72 -2.33
CA THR A 616 -20.91 18.64 -0.92
C THR A 616 -21.88 17.50 -0.62
N ALA A 617 -22.02 17.16 0.66
CA ALA A 617 -23.02 16.22 1.19
C ALA A 617 -23.07 14.85 0.48
N PRO A 618 -21.95 14.09 0.41
CA PRO A 618 -21.99 12.73 -0.11
C PRO A 618 -22.87 11.86 0.79
N LYS A 619 -23.76 11.07 0.17
CA LYS A 619 -24.73 10.20 0.84
C LYS A 619 -24.67 8.79 0.24
N PHE A 620 -24.46 7.80 1.09
CA PHE A 620 -24.53 6.40 0.72
C PHE A 620 -25.99 6.02 0.46
N LEU A 621 -26.24 5.26 -0.61
CA LEU A 621 -27.57 4.76 -0.95
C LEU A 621 -27.68 3.26 -0.75
N ALA A 622 -26.85 2.47 -1.44
CA ALA A 622 -26.95 1.02 -1.44
C ALA A 622 -25.66 0.34 -1.88
N ARG A 623 -25.56 -0.97 -1.63
CA ARG A 623 -24.51 -1.81 -2.21
C ARG A 623 -24.87 -2.22 -3.63
N GLY A 624 -23.96 -1.98 -4.55
CA GLY A 624 -24.15 -2.24 -5.96
C GLY A 624 -23.32 -1.30 -6.82
N SER A 625 -23.64 -1.28 -8.10
CA SER A 625 -22.89 -0.53 -9.10
C SER A 625 -23.80 -0.01 -10.20
N ARG A 626 -23.21 0.70 -11.16
CA ARG A 626 -23.89 1.19 -12.38
C ARG A 626 -25.14 2.01 -12.05
N PRO A 627 -24.98 3.13 -11.32
CA PRO A 627 -26.11 4.00 -11.04
C PRO A 627 -26.70 4.56 -12.35
N SER A 628 -28.02 4.77 -12.36
CA SER A 628 -28.72 5.64 -13.31
C SER A 628 -29.90 6.31 -12.63
N TRP A 629 -30.42 7.39 -13.21
CA TRP A 629 -31.46 8.20 -12.59
C TRP A 629 -32.84 7.97 -13.21
N SER A 630 -33.89 8.08 -12.39
CA SER A 630 -35.22 8.36 -12.91
C SER A 630 -35.30 9.78 -13.49
N PRO A 631 -36.15 10.03 -14.51
CA PRO A 631 -36.38 11.35 -15.12
C PRO A 631 -36.78 12.45 -14.13
N ASP A 632 -37.43 12.09 -13.02
CA ASP A 632 -37.84 13.03 -11.97
C ASP A 632 -36.74 13.30 -10.92
N SER A 633 -35.55 12.72 -11.08
CA SER A 633 -34.40 12.83 -10.16
C SER A 633 -34.65 12.29 -8.75
N LYS A 634 -35.71 11.50 -8.53
CA LYS A 634 -36.08 10.99 -7.20
C LYS A 634 -35.54 9.61 -6.88
N PHE A 635 -35.30 8.78 -7.90
CA PHE A 635 -34.82 7.42 -7.74
C PHE A 635 -33.47 7.23 -8.44
N VAL A 636 -32.61 6.47 -7.77
CA VAL A 636 -31.38 5.93 -8.35
C VAL A 636 -31.58 4.44 -8.58
N TYR A 637 -31.45 4.02 -9.83
CA TYR A 637 -31.39 2.61 -10.21
C TYR A 637 -29.95 2.12 -10.08
N TYR A 638 -29.76 0.89 -9.63
CA TYR A 638 -28.45 0.29 -9.48
C TYR A 638 -28.50 -1.23 -9.57
N GLN A 639 -27.40 -1.83 -9.98
CA GLN A 639 -27.27 -3.28 -10.05
C GLN A 639 -26.64 -3.86 -8.79
N SER A 640 -27.28 -4.85 -8.20
CA SER A 640 -26.67 -5.74 -7.20
C SER A 640 -26.07 -6.95 -7.90
N ARG A 641 -24.73 -7.02 -7.95
CA ARG A 641 -24.02 -8.17 -8.55
C ARG A 641 -24.23 -9.45 -7.75
N LYS A 642 -24.29 -9.35 -6.41
CA LYS A 642 -24.55 -10.50 -5.52
C LYS A 642 -25.94 -11.09 -5.74
N ALA A 643 -26.95 -10.24 -5.95
CA ALA A 643 -28.33 -10.68 -6.19
C ALA A 643 -28.64 -10.88 -7.69
N GLN A 644 -27.68 -10.58 -8.58
CA GLN A 644 -27.84 -10.57 -10.04
C GLN A 644 -29.17 -9.91 -10.48
N SER A 645 -29.43 -8.72 -9.92
CA SER A 645 -30.72 -8.04 -10.05
C SER A 645 -30.57 -6.53 -10.06
N LEU A 646 -31.48 -5.85 -10.75
CA LEU A 646 -31.62 -4.40 -10.79
C LEU A 646 -32.59 -3.95 -9.70
N TYR A 647 -32.19 -2.92 -8.97
CA TYR A 647 -32.98 -2.29 -7.92
C TYR A 647 -33.11 -0.79 -8.19
N ARG A 648 -34.08 -0.15 -7.54
CA ARG A 648 -34.14 1.31 -7.41
C ARG A 648 -34.25 1.71 -5.95
N ILE A 649 -33.73 2.88 -5.61
CA ILE A 649 -33.82 3.44 -4.26
C ILE A 649 -34.15 4.92 -4.33
N SER A 650 -35.05 5.38 -3.47
CA SER A 650 -35.41 6.80 -3.37
C SER A 650 -34.30 7.59 -2.66
N ILE A 651 -34.04 8.81 -3.13
CA ILE A 651 -33.13 9.74 -2.44
C ILE A 651 -33.87 10.61 -1.40
N GLU A 652 -35.21 10.62 -1.43
CA GLU A 652 -36.07 11.40 -0.54
C GLU A 652 -36.03 10.88 0.91
N GLU A 653 -36.23 11.78 1.88
CA GLU A 653 -36.18 11.43 3.31
C GLU A 653 -37.36 10.50 3.69
N GLY A 654 -37.04 9.38 4.36
CA GLY A 654 -38.04 8.44 4.92
C GLY A 654 -38.31 7.19 4.09
N GLN A 655 -37.82 7.09 2.83
CA GLN A 655 -37.92 5.89 1.99
C GLN A 655 -36.53 5.33 1.66
N THR A 656 -36.00 4.47 2.53
CA THR A 656 -34.60 3.99 2.44
C THR A 656 -34.46 2.53 2.05
N GLN A 657 -35.55 1.83 1.73
CA GLN A 657 -35.49 0.42 1.34
C GLN A 657 -35.40 0.30 -0.18
N PRO A 658 -34.43 -0.47 -0.71
CA PRO A 658 -34.36 -0.76 -2.14
C PRO A 658 -35.60 -1.52 -2.64
N GLU A 659 -36.12 -1.09 -3.78
CA GLU A 659 -37.21 -1.75 -4.50
C GLU A 659 -36.63 -2.60 -5.63
N PHE A 660 -37.03 -3.87 -5.69
CA PHE A 660 -36.66 -4.77 -6.78
C PHE A 660 -37.32 -4.34 -8.09
N VAL A 661 -36.54 -4.31 -9.18
CA VAL A 661 -37.02 -3.96 -10.52
C VAL A 661 -37.11 -5.22 -11.38
N MET A 662 -35.99 -5.92 -11.59
CA MET A 662 -35.94 -7.15 -12.38
C MET A 662 -34.67 -7.96 -12.10
N ARG A 663 -34.65 -9.24 -12.51
CA ARG A 663 -33.41 -10.03 -12.55
C ARG A 663 -32.56 -9.55 -13.74
N CYS A 664 -31.25 -9.47 -13.53
CA CYS A 664 -30.29 -9.04 -14.54
C CYS A 664 -28.94 -9.72 -14.25
N SER A 665 -28.67 -10.82 -14.96
CA SER A 665 -27.45 -11.62 -14.88
C SER A 665 -26.21 -10.84 -15.32
N ASN A 666 -26.39 -9.86 -16.21
CA ASN A 666 -25.29 -9.17 -16.90
C ASN A 666 -24.83 -7.90 -16.19
N TYR A 667 -23.53 -7.60 -16.23
CA TYR A 667 -22.86 -6.62 -15.39
C TYR A 667 -23.08 -5.15 -15.73
N HIS A 668 -23.73 -4.79 -16.86
CA HIS A 668 -23.82 -3.41 -17.37
C HIS A 668 -25.22 -2.98 -17.88
N PRO A 669 -26.27 -3.07 -17.06
CA PRO A 669 -27.61 -2.64 -17.48
C PRO A 669 -27.69 -1.12 -17.69
N SER A 670 -28.47 -0.72 -18.69
CA SER A 670 -28.82 0.67 -18.99
C SER A 670 -30.33 0.81 -19.13
N LEU A 671 -30.92 1.72 -18.35
CA LEU A 671 -32.35 1.97 -18.33
C LEU A 671 -32.73 2.96 -19.45
N SER A 672 -33.79 2.65 -20.18
CA SER A 672 -34.36 3.55 -21.19
C SER A 672 -34.93 4.84 -20.55
N PRO A 673 -34.97 5.97 -21.29
CA PRO A 673 -35.47 7.24 -20.75
C PRO A 673 -36.92 7.20 -20.26
N ASP A 674 -37.77 6.37 -20.87
CA ASP A 674 -39.17 6.17 -20.46
C ASP A 674 -39.34 5.18 -19.29
N GLN A 675 -38.25 4.55 -18.84
CA GLN A 675 -38.18 3.56 -17.78
C GLN A 675 -39.01 2.29 -18.04
N GLN A 676 -39.31 1.96 -19.29
CA GLN A 676 -40.05 0.74 -19.64
C GLN A 676 -39.12 -0.41 -20.00
N ASN A 677 -37.92 -0.09 -20.49
CA ASN A 677 -36.98 -1.08 -21.03
C ASN A 677 -35.60 -1.01 -20.35
N VAL A 678 -34.94 -2.15 -20.21
CA VAL A 678 -33.54 -2.27 -19.80
C VAL A 678 -32.74 -2.91 -20.93
N ALA A 679 -31.63 -2.30 -21.30
CA ALA A 679 -30.69 -2.81 -22.29
C ALA A 679 -29.39 -3.26 -21.62
N TYR A 680 -28.83 -4.39 -22.06
CA TYR A 680 -27.53 -4.90 -21.62
C TYR A 680 -26.89 -5.76 -22.71
N ILE A 681 -25.59 -6.04 -22.57
CA ILE A 681 -24.83 -6.81 -23.56
C ILE A 681 -24.53 -8.21 -23.05
N GLU A 682 -25.18 -9.22 -23.60
CA GLU A 682 -25.00 -10.62 -23.22
C GLU A 682 -24.25 -11.37 -24.33
N ASN A 683 -23.08 -11.92 -24.00
CA ASN A 683 -22.20 -12.62 -24.94
C ASN A 683 -21.95 -11.81 -26.24
N GLY A 684 -21.70 -10.50 -26.10
CA GLY A 684 -21.49 -9.59 -27.23
C GLY A 684 -22.75 -9.19 -28.02
N SER A 685 -23.92 -9.69 -27.64
CA SER A 685 -25.20 -9.36 -28.27
C SER A 685 -25.96 -8.32 -27.45
N LEU A 686 -26.64 -7.40 -28.13
CA LEU A 686 -27.51 -6.42 -27.49
C LEU A 686 -28.86 -7.07 -27.19
N VAL A 687 -29.20 -7.12 -25.90
CA VAL A 687 -30.50 -7.58 -25.41
C VAL A 687 -31.25 -6.40 -24.80
N ILE A 688 -32.50 -6.19 -25.22
CA ILE A 688 -33.40 -5.18 -24.63
C ILE A 688 -34.63 -5.88 -24.10
N VAL A 689 -34.91 -5.72 -22.81
CA VAL A 689 -36.00 -6.39 -22.09
C VAL A 689 -37.01 -5.36 -21.61
N ASP A 690 -38.29 -5.63 -21.83
CA ASP A 690 -39.39 -4.87 -21.23
C ASP A 690 -39.53 -5.26 -19.74
N ILE A 691 -39.53 -4.26 -18.86
CA ILE A 691 -39.53 -4.47 -17.40
C ILE A 691 -40.85 -5.09 -16.93
N SER A 692 -41.97 -4.77 -17.58
CA SER A 692 -43.28 -5.23 -17.12
C SER A 692 -43.55 -6.69 -17.50
N SER A 693 -43.17 -7.09 -18.72
CA SER A 693 -43.37 -8.44 -19.23
C SER A 693 -42.20 -9.38 -18.96
N GLN A 694 -41.02 -8.84 -18.63
CA GLN A 694 -39.75 -9.57 -18.52
C GLN A 694 -39.35 -10.28 -19.84
N SER A 695 -39.91 -9.86 -20.98
CA SER A 695 -39.61 -10.44 -22.29
C SER A 695 -38.61 -9.61 -23.08
N SER A 696 -37.68 -10.26 -23.77
CA SER A 696 -36.81 -9.59 -24.74
C SER A 696 -37.62 -9.05 -25.92
N ILE A 697 -37.42 -7.78 -26.26
CA ILE A 697 -38.00 -7.10 -27.42
C ILE A 697 -36.97 -6.86 -28.55
N VAL A 698 -35.68 -6.93 -28.21
CA VAL A 698 -34.56 -6.86 -29.17
C VAL A 698 -33.50 -7.87 -28.73
N ASP A 699 -33.08 -8.70 -29.67
CA ASP A 699 -31.91 -9.57 -29.58
C ASP A 699 -31.10 -9.37 -30.87
N TRP A 700 -30.18 -8.41 -30.85
CA TRP A 700 -29.28 -8.15 -31.98
C TRP A 700 -27.94 -8.84 -31.73
N LYS A 701 -27.57 -9.76 -32.63
CA LYS A 701 -26.31 -10.49 -32.57
C LYS A 701 -25.16 -9.57 -33.01
N GLY A 702 -24.37 -9.15 -32.02
CA GLY A 702 -23.24 -8.25 -32.19
C GLY A 702 -21.90 -8.96 -32.25
N SER A 703 -20.83 -8.24 -31.88
CA SER A 703 -19.49 -8.82 -31.76
C SER A 703 -19.25 -9.31 -30.34
N PRO A 704 -18.61 -10.49 -30.14
CA PRO A 704 -18.23 -10.99 -28.81
C PRO A 704 -17.34 -10.01 -28.01
N ARG A 705 -16.72 -9.03 -28.68
CA ARG A 705 -15.87 -8.01 -28.06
C ARG A 705 -16.65 -6.80 -27.53
N MET A 706 -17.97 -6.75 -27.69
CA MET A 706 -18.82 -5.71 -27.10
C MET A 706 -19.12 -6.01 -25.63
N TRP A 707 -19.15 -4.98 -24.79
CA TRP A 707 -19.29 -5.15 -23.34
C TRP A 707 -20.31 -4.24 -22.66
N ALA A 708 -20.51 -3.02 -23.17
CA ALA A 708 -21.37 -2.04 -22.50
C ALA A 708 -21.97 -1.05 -23.49
N GLY A 709 -23.03 -0.37 -23.03
CA GLY A 709 -23.68 0.67 -23.81
C GLY A 709 -24.53 1.62 -22.98
N THR A 710 -25.11 2.62 -23.65
CA THR A 710 -26.04 3.56 -23.03
C THR A 710 -27.12 3.99 -24.00
N TRP A 711 -28.29 4.32 -23.46
CA TRP A 711 -29.36 4.94 -24.21
C TRP A 711 -29.06 6.40 -24.55
N SER A 712 -29.49 6.80 -25.75
CA SER A 712 -29.71 8.20 -26.10
C SER A 712 -30.87 8.79 -25.28
N PRO A 713 -30.85 10.09 -24.96
CA PRO A 713 -31.94 10.80 -24.25
C PRO A 713 -33.33 10.63 -24.88
N SER A 714 -33.41 10.54 -26.21
CA SER A 714 -34.66 10.29 -26.96
C SER A 714 -35.15 8.85 -26.88
N GLY A 715 -34.28 7.91 -26.47
CA GLY A 715 -34.56 6.48 -26.48
C GLY A 715 -34.60 5.85 -27.87
N SER A 716 -34.24 6.59 -28.92
CA SER A 716 -34.27 6.11 -30.30
C SER A 716 -33.00 5.37 -30.74
N GLN A 717 -31.90 5.65 -30.05
CA GLN A 717 -30.57 5.09 -30.30
C GLN A 717 -29.92 4.51 -29.05
N PHE A 718 -29.01 3.56 -29.24
CA PHE A 718 -28.20 2.95 -28.18
C PHE A 718 -26.73 2.86 -28.61
N SER A 719 -25.81 3.43 -27.83
CA SER A 719 -24.38 3.32 -28.12
C SER A 719 -23.83 2.02 -27.55
N LEU A 720 -22.89 1.39 -28.25
CA LEU A 720 -22.23 0.15 -27.86
C LEU A 720 -20.70 0.34 -27.96
N GLY A 721 -19.98 -0.02 -26.91
CA GLY A 721 -18.51 0.01 -26.85
C GLY A 721 -17.90 -1.37 -26.67
N GLY A 722 -16.57 -1.44 -26.85
CA GLY A 722 -15.77 -2.66 -26.76
C GLY A 722 -15.07 -2.87 -25.41
N ILE A 723 -14.68 -4.11 -25.14
CA ILE A 723 -13.95 -4.49 -23.92
C ILE A 723 -12.66 -3.69 -23.74
N TYR A 724 -12.20 -3.64 -22.49
CA TYR A 724 -10.97 -2.96 -22.10
C TYR A 724 -9.75 -3.83 -22.44
N ASP A 725 -9.33 -3.82 -23.70
CA ASP A 725 -8.15 -4.56 -24.18
C ASP A 725 -7.42 -3.73 -25.27
N PRO A 726 -6.13 -3.42 -25.07
CA PRO A 726 -5.35 -2.63 -26.03
C PRO A 726 -5.19 -3.28 -27.42
N GLU A 727 -5.27 -4.60 -27.51
CA GLU A 727 -5.15 -5.34 -28.78
C GLU A 727 -6.44 -5.24 -29.62
N ILE A 728 -7.57 -4.83 -29.01
CA ILE A 728 -8.91 -4.98 -29.56
C ILE A 728 -9.50 -3.63 -29.97
N ARG A 729 -9.85 -3.50 -31.25
CA ARG A 729 -10.32 -2.25 -31.87
C ARG A 729 -11.80 -2.29 -32.27
N THR A 730 -12.65 -2.70 -31.33
CA THR A 730 -14.11 -2.80 -31.57
C THR A 730 -14.71 -1.47 -32.05
N GLY A 731 -14.21 -0.34 -31.52
CA GLY A 731 -14.74 0.99 -31.85
C GLY A 731 -16.07 1.30 -31.17
N LEU A 732 -16.68 2.42 -31.58
CA LEU A 732 -18.00 2.85 -31.15
C LEU A 732 -19.04 2.44 -32.18
N TRP A 733 -20.11 1.82 -31.72
CA TRP A 733 -21.25 1.43 -32.54
C TRP A 733 -22.51 2.14 -32.07
N ILE A 734 -23.38 2.51 -33.01
CA ILE A 734 -24.71 3.05 -32.70
C ILE A 734 -25.75 2.09 -33.24
N TYR A 735 -26.58 1.55 -32.33
CA TYR A 735 -27.77 0.79 -32.67
C TYR A 735 -28.97 1.73 -32.80
N ASP A 736 -29.63 1.69 -33.96
CA ASP A 736 -30.84 2.45 -34.25
C ASP A 736 -32.06 1.53 -34.07
N LEU A 737 -32.97 1.88 -33.16
CA LEU A 737 -34.15 1.06 -32.84
C LEU A 737 -35.13 0.96 -34.02
N ASN A 738 -35.23 1.99 -34.85
CA ASN A 738 -36.14 1.99 -36.00
C ASN A 738 -35.60 1.08 -37.11
N ARG A 739 -34.27 1.11 -37.33
CA ARG A 739 -33.60 0.26 -38.33
C ARG A 739 -33.34 -1.16 -37.83
N LYS A 740 -33.33 -1.35 -36.51
CA LYS A 740 -32.96 -2.60 -35.83
C LYS A 740 -31.56 -3.11 -36.20
N GLN A 741 -30.64 -2.19 -36.42
CA GLN A 741 -29.26 -2.50 -36.83
C GLN A 741 -28.30 -1.58 -36.07
N ALA A 742 -27.09 -2.10 -35.80
CA ALA A 742 -25.97 -1.29 -35.33
C ALA A 742 -24.94 -1.11 -36.43
N GLU A 743 -24.34 0.08 -36.46
CA GLU A 743 -23.23 0.42 -37.35
C GLU A 743 -22.07 1.01 -36.55
N LYS A 744 -20.83 0.65 -36.91
CA LYS A 744 -19.61 1.19 -36.31
C LYS A 744 -19.33 2.57 -36.87
N VAL A 745 -19.31 3.58 -36.01
CA VAL A 745 -19.15 4.99 -36.41
C VAL A 745 -17.75 5.54 -36.15
N LEU A 746 -17.02 4.99 -35.18
CA LEU A 746 -15.65 5.37 -34.83
C LEU A 746 -14.79 4.13 -34.60
N ALA A 747 -13.55 4.17 -35.08
CA ALA A 747 -12.53 3.16 -34.77
C ALA A 747 -11.83 3.44 -33.43
N GLY A 748 -11.14 2.43 -32.91
CA GLY A 748 -10.31 2.54 -31.70
C GLY A 748 -10.84 1.78 -30.50
N GLN A 749 -10.19 1.98 -29.35
CA GLN A 749 -10.50 1.30 -28.08
C GLN A 749 -11.59 2.05 -27.29
N ILE A 750 -12.74 2.29 -27.93
CA ILE A 750 -13.84 3.04 -27.32
C ILE A 750 -14.66 2.13 -26.41
N THR A 751 -14.71 2.47 -25.13
CA THR A 751 -15.33 1.64 -24.09
C THR A 751 -16.77 2.04 -23.81
N LYS A 752 -17.07 3.34 -23.82
CA LYS A 752 -18.40 3.88 -23.54
C LYS A 752 -18.58 5.24 -24.20
N ALA A 753 -19.81 5.56 -24.57
CA ALA A 753 -20.21 6.89 -25.02
C ALA A 753 -21.49 7.35 -24.33
N ASN A 754 -21.73 8.65 -24.19
CA ASN A 754 -22.96 9.23 -23.65
C ASN A 754 -23.26 10.55 -24.37
N TRP A 755 -24.51 10.73 -24.79
CA TRP A 755 -24.99 11.97 -25.39
C TRP A 755 -25.24 13.04 -24.32
N ASN A 756 -25.13 14.31 -24.70
CA ASN A 756 -25.74 15.39 -23.93
C ASN A 756 -27.27 15.33 -24.07
N LYS A 757 -27.99 16.06 -23.22
CA LYS A 757 -29.47 16.02 -23.13
C LYS A 757 -30.18 16.28 -24.47
N ASP A 758 -29.63 17.20 -25.28
CA ASP A 758 -30.23 17.63 -26.54
C ASP A 758 -29.71 16.83 -27.76
N GLU A 759 -28.89 15.80 -27.54
CA GLU A 759 -28.27 14.93 -28.56
C GLU A 759 -27.39 15.67 -29.60
N THR A 760 -26.91 16.86 -29.26
CA THR A 760 -26.01 17.66 -30.10
C THR A 760 -24.54 17.39 -29.85
N GLN A 761 -24.20 16.63 -28.81
CA GLN A 761 -22.83 16.26 -28.47
C GLN A 761 -22.78 14.82 -27.95
N LEU A 762 -21.66 14.14 -28.23
CA LEU A 762 -21.40 12.78 -27.79
C LEU A 762 -20.01 12.70 -27.16
N ALA A 763 -19.97 12.43 -25.86
CA ALA A 763 -18.72 12.19 -25.14
C ALA A 763 -18.43 10.69 -25.12
N PHE A 764 -17.20 10.27 -25.41
CA PHE A 764 -16.79 8.87 -25.37
C PHE A 764 -15.41 8.69 -24.75
N SER A 765 -15.18 7.51 -24.17
CA SER A 765 -13.96 7.19 -23.43
C SER A 765 -13.11 6.16 -24.15
N LEU A 766 -11.80 6.42 -24.24
CA LEU A 766 -10.78 5.46 -24.65
C LEU A 766 -10.28 4.66 -23.45
N GLY A 767 -10.10 3.35 -23.61
CA GLY A 767 -9.52 2.47 -22.58
C GLY A 767 -8.00 2.67 -22.39
N ALA A 768 -7.37 1.82 -21.56
CA ALA A 768 -5.91 1.78 -21.47
C ALA A 768 -5.31 1.45 -22.84
N PRO A 769 -4.15 2.03 -23.17
CA PRO A 769 -3.29 2.85 -22.30
C PRO A 769 -3.65 4.34 -22.24
N PHE A 770 -4.69 4.77 -22.96
CA PHE A 770 -5.02 6.18 -23.13
C PHE A 770 -5.70 6.76 -21.89
N ASN A 771 -6.81 6.14 -21.43
CA ASN A 771 -7.70 6.68 -20.40
C ASN A 771 -8.06 8.14 -20.69
N GLU A 772 -8.78 8.37 -21.79
CA GLU A 772 -9.11 9.72 -22.27
C GLU A 772 -10.59 9.87 -22.56
N VAL A 773 -11.11 11.10 -22.46
CA VAL A 773 -12.46 11.46 -22.90
C VAL A 773 -12.39 12.41 -24.07
N TRP A 774 -13.12 12.06 -25.11
CA TRP A 774 -13.26 12.82 -26.35
C TRP A 774 -14.72 13.25 -26.51
N VAL A 775 -14.95 14.39 -27.16
CA VAL A 775 -16.29 14.93 -27.43
C VAL A 775 -16.43 15.20 -28.93
N ALA A 776 -17.46 14.63 -29.53
CA ALA A 776 -17.86 14.90 -30.89
C ALA A 776 -19.12 15.77 -30.91
N ASP A 777 -19.15 16.77 -31.79
CA ASP A 777 -20.35 17.56 -32.06
C ASP A 777 -21.22 16.83 -33.09
N ILE A 778 -22.53 16.77 -32.82
CA ILE A 778 -23.54 16.14 -33.67
C ILE A 778 -24.47 17.24 -34.17
N ASP A 779 -24.60 17.36 -35.49
CA ASP A 779 -25.61 18.24 -36.08
C ASP A 779 -27.00 17.67 -35.79
N SER A 780 -27.80 18.45 -35.06
CA SER A 780 -29.18 18.14 -34.68
C SER A 780 -30.12 17.77 -35.84
N ASN A 781 -29.76 18.05 -37.09
CA ASN A 781 -30.58 17.76 -38.26
C ASN A 781 -30.30 16.40 -38.91
N ILE A 782 -29.24 15.69 -38.50
CA ILE A 782 -28.84 14.40 -39.05
C ILE A 782 -28.69 13.37 -37.93
N SER A 783 -28.67 12.09 -38.28
CA SER A 783 -28.45 11.04 -37.29
C SER A 783 -27.01 11.03 -36.77
N THR A 784 -26.79 10.52 -35.55
CA THR A 784 -25.44 10.28 -34.99
C THR A 784 -24.54 9.48 -35.95
N ILE A 785 -25.10 8.49 -36.64
CA ILE A 785 -24.39 7.69 -37.65
C ILE A 785 -23.93 8.59 -38.81
N GLU A 786 -24.83 9.39 -39.39
CA GLU A 786 -24.49 10.30 -40.49
C GLU A 786 -23.47 11.38 -40.08
N ALA A 787 -23.55 11.88 -38.83
CA ALA A 787 -22.63 12.88 -38.31
C ALA A 787 -21.19 12.35 -38.16
N LEU A 788 -21.03 11.10 -37.72
CA LEU A 788 -19.72 10.51 -37.40
C LEU A 788 -19.12 9.69 -38.54
N GLY A 789 -19.79 9.57 -39.68
CA GLY A 789 -19.27 8.95 -40.91
C GLY A 789 -20.00 7.67 -41.30
N PRO A 790 -19.77 7.14 -42.52
CA PRO A 790 -20.51 5.99 -43.01
C PRO A 790 -20.28 4.81 -42.09
N GLY A 791 -21.33 4.40 -41.39
CA GLY A 791 -21.25 3.33 -40.41
C GLY A 791 -20.84 2.02 -41.08
N LEU A 792 -19.94 1.26 -40.45
CA LEU A 792 -19.57 -0.07 -40.94
C LEU A 792 -20.52 -1.12 -40.37
N THR A 793 -20.91 -2.08 -41.20
CA THR A 793 -21.60 -3.28 -40.73
C THR A 793 -20.65 -4.21 -39.98
N LEU A 794 -21.19 -5.20 -39.26
CA LEU A 794 -20.41 -6.21 -38.53
C LEU A 794 -19.41 -6.94 -39.44
N GLU A 795 -19.86 -7.39 -40.61
CA GLU A 795 -19.02 -8.07 -41.60
C GLU A 795 -17.91 -7.17 -42.15
N GLN A 796 -18.22 -5.90 -42.45
CA GLN A 796 -17.23 -4.93 -42.92
C GLN A 796 -16.16 -4.64 -41.85
N HIS A 797 -16.57 -4.57 -40.58
CA HIS A 797 -15.63 -4.43 -39.47
C HIS A 797 -14.73 -5.66 -39.32
N TYR A 798 -15.26 -6.88 -39.46
CA TYR A 798 -14.43 -8.09 -39.38
C TYR A 798 -13.40 -8.14 -40.52
N GLN A 799 -13.78 -7.75 -41.73
CA GLN A 799 -12.84 -7.61 -42.85
C GLN A 799 -11.80 -6.51 -42.61
N GLU A 800 -12.18 -5.37 -42.01
CA GLU A 800 -11.23 -4.33 -41.58
C GLU A 800 -10.20 -4.90 -40.60
N MET A 801 -10.63 -5.68 -39.61
CA MET A 801 -9.76 -6.28 -38.61
C MET A 801 -8.85 -7.38 -39.18
N LEU A 802 -9.34 -8.23 -40.09
CA LEU A 802 -8.51 -9.20 -40.81
C LEU A 802 -7.36 -8.51 -41.56
N ASN A 803 -7.66 -7.40 -42.25
CA ASN A 803 -6.64 -6.61 -42.94
C ASN A 803 -5.63 -5.99 -41.96
N PHE A 804 -6.12 -5.49 -40.82
CA PHE A 804 -5.27 -4.92 -39.77
C PHE A 804 -4.26 -5.95 -39.22
N TYR A 805 -4.71 -7.13 -38.78
CA TYR A 805 -3.80 -8.15 -38.26
C TYR A 805 -2.92 -8.78 -39.34
N THR A 806 -3.39 -8.84 -40.58
CA THR A 806 -2.53 -9.26 -41.70
C THR A 806 -1.36 -8.30 -41.86
N GLY A 807 -1.59 -6.98 -41.80
CA GLY A 807 -0.52 -5.99 -41.81
C GLY A 807 0.45 -6.13 -40.63
N ARG A 808 -0.04 -6.44 -39.42
CA ARG A 808 0.83 -6.70 -38.25
C ARG A 808 1.67 -7.96 -38.44
N ILE A 809 1.09 -9.05 -38.95
CA ILE A 809 1.79 -10.31 -39.22
C ILE A 809 2.84 -10.14 -40.33
N GLU A 810 2.54 -9.37 -41.37
CA GLU A 810 3.51 -9.03 -42.42
C GLU A 810 4.68 -8.20 -41.87
N ALA A 811 4.41 -7.32 -40.90
CA ALA A 811 5.44 -6.53 -40.22
C ALA A 811 6.28 -7.37 -39.23
N ASP A 812 5.63 -8.21 -38.41
CA ASP A 812 6.26 -9.13 -37.47
C ASP A 812 5.64 -10.55 -37.54
N PRO A 813 6.22 -11.45 -38.36
CA PRO A 813 5.75 -12.84 -38.44
C PRO A 813 5.92 -13.66 -37.15
N ARG A 814 6.53 -13.09 -36.11
CA ARG A 814 6.67 -13.72 -34.78
C ARG A 814 5.68 -13.15 -33.77
N ASP A 815 4.73 -12.33 -34.20
CA ASP A 815 3.70 -11.79 -33.33
C ASP A 815 2.55 -12.79 -33.17
N ALA A 816 2.67 -13.63 -32.14
CA ALA A 816 1.71 -14.68 -31.82
C ALA A 816 0.28 -14.10 -31.66
N ASP A 817 0.15 -13.01 -30.93
CA ASP A 817 -1.15 -12.38 -30.61
C ASP A 817 -1.90 -11.94 -31.88
N SER A 818 -1.19 -11.46 -32.91
CA SER A 818 -1.82 -11.10 -34.17
C SER A 818 -2.39 -12.29 -34.93
N TYR A 819 -1.73 -13.46 -34.90
CA TYR A 819 -2.30 -14.70 -35.46
C TYR A 819 -3.53 -15.14 -34.68
N PHE A 820 -3.44 -15.14 -33.35
CA PHE A 820 -4.57 -15.46 -32.48
C PHE A 820 -5.76 -14.57 -32.79
N HIS A 821 -5.58 -13.25 -32.79
CA HIS A 821 -6.65 -12.30 -33.07
C HIS A 821 -7.22 -12.44 -34.48
N ARG A 822 -6.38 -12.64 -35.50
CA ARG A 822 -6.86 -12.84 -36.88
C ARG A 822 -7.70 -14.10 -37.03
N ALA A 823 -7.31 -15.20 -36.37
CA ALA A 823 -8.10 -16.42 -36.32
C ALA A 823 -9.53 -16.17 -35.78
N GLN A 824 -9.66 -15.35 -34.72
CA GLN A 824 -10.98 -15.02 -34.15
C GLN A 824 -11.89 -14.32 -35.16
N TYR A 825 -11.35 -13.39 -35.96
CA TYR A 825 -12.13 -12.70 -36.98
C TYR A 825 -12.47 -13.61 -38.17
N HIS A 826 -11.61 -14.57 -38.50
CA HIS A 826 -11.94 -15.64 -39.45
C HIS A 826 -13.11 -16.50 -38.93
N ASP A 827 -13.09 -16.88 -37.64
CA ASP A 827 -14.21 -17.63 -37.02
C ASP A 827 -15.51 -16.83 -37.01
N TYR A 828 -15.46 -15.52 -36.74
CA TYR A 828 -16.66 -14.67 -36.81
C TYR A 828 -17.25 -14.54 -38.21
N LEU A 829 -16.45 -14.80 -39.24
CA LEU A 829 -16.88 -14.86 -40.64
C LEU A 829 -17.21 -16.30 -41.10
N ASN A 830 -17.14 -17.29 -40.20
CA ASN A 830 -17.28 -18.72 -40.46
C ASN A 830 -16.22 -19.28 -41.43
N GLU A 831 -15.03 -18.69 -41.44
CA GLU A 831 -13.86 -19.10 -42.23
C GLU A 831 -12.97 -20.07 -41.40
N GLN A 832 -13.55 -21.22 -41.03
CA GLN A 832 -12.95 -22.17 -40.07
C GLN A 832 -11.56 -22.67 -40.47
N LYS A 833 -11.31 -22.81 -41.78
CA LYS A 833 -10.02 -23.31 -42.26
C LYS A 833 -8.93 -22.27 -42.03
N GLU A 834 -9.19 -21.02 -42.39
CA GLU A 834 -8.30 -19.89 -42.22
C GLU A 834 -8.01 -19.64 -40.73
N SER A 835 -9.04 -19.75 -39.88
CA SER A 835 -8.87 -19.71 -38.42
C SER A 835 -7.94 -20.83 -37.92
N ALA A 836 -8.17 -22.08 -38.33
CA ALA A 836 -7.33 -23.21 -37.94
C ALA A 836 -5.87 -23.05 -38.41
N ASP A 837 -5.67 -22.56 -39.63
CA ASP A 837 -4.35 -22.28 -40.20
C ASP A 837 -3.61 -21.21 -39.36
N ASP A 838 -4.30 -20.15 -38.92
CA ASP A 838 -3.73 -19.11 -38.06
C ASP A 838 -3.44 -19.61 -36.64
N MET A 839 -4.33 -20.44 -36.06
CA MET A 839 -4.09 -21.04 -34.74
C MET A 839 -2.90 -22.01 -34.75
N GLU A 840 -2.66 -22.71 -35.86
CA GLU A 840 -1.44 -23.51 -36.04
C GLU A 840 -0.18 -22.62 -36.05
N LYS A 841 -0.24 -21.46 -36.72
CA LYS A 841 0.86 -20.48 -36.73
C LYS A 841 1.10 -19.88 -35.35
N TYR A 842 0.05 -19.47 -34.67
CA TYR A 842 0.09 -18.95 -33.31
C TYR A 842 0.81 -19.93 -32.36
N ALA A 843 0.38 -21.20 -32.33
CA ALA A 843 1.00 -22.24 -31.53
C ALA A 843 2.49 -22.48 -31.92
N ALA A 844 2.80 -22.45 -33.22
CA ALA A 844 4.18 -22.61 -33.69
C ALA A 844 5.10 -21.46 -33.27
N VAL A 845 4.59 -20.22 -33.21
CA VAL A 845 5.34 -19.04 -32.75
C VAL A 845 5.58 -19.10 -31.23
N LEU A 846 4.60 -19.53 -30.43
CA LEU A 846 4.73 -19.65 -28.99
C LEU A 846 5.68 -20.78 -28.55
N ASN A 847 5.71 -21.89 -29.29
CA ASN A 847 6.56 -23.04 -28.94
C ASN A 847 7.47 -23.50 -30.10
N PRO A 848 8.49 -22.69 -30.47
CA PRO A 848 9.32 -22.95 -31.65
C PRO A 848 10.16 -24.23 -31.52
N LYS A 849 10.43 -24.70 -30.29
CA LYS A 849 11.11 -26.00 -30.07
C LYS A 849 10.20 -27.18 -30.39
N GLN A 850 8.91 -27.09 -30.07
CA GLN A 850 7.91 -28.10 -30.43
C GLN A 850 7.58 -28.05 -31.94
N ALA A 851 7.58 -26.87 -32.54
CA ALA A 851 7.50 -26.68 -34.00
C ALA A 851 8.71 -27.30 -34.74
N MET A 852 9.93 -27.16 -34.19
CA MET A 852 11.11 -27.84 -34.73
C MET A 852 11.03 -29.37 -34.58
N ILE A 853 10.65 -29.89 -33.40
CA ILE A 853 10.47 -31.33 -33.18
C ILE A 853 9.39 -31.89 -34.12
N SER A 854 8.31 -31.16 -34.36
CA SER A 854 7.24 -31.58 -35.28
C SER A 854 7.63 -31.49 -36.75
N SER A 855 8.52 -30.57 -37.12
CA SER A 855 9.12 -30.50 -38.46
C SER A 855 10.16 -31.62 -38.71
N GLU A 856 10.91 -32.05 -37.68
CA GLU A 856 11.94 -33.08 -37.78
C GLU A 856 11.36 -34.51 -37.66
N THR A 857 10.27 -34.70 -36.90
CA THR A 857 9.60 -36.00 -36.70
C THR A 857 8.37 -36.22 -37.60
N GLY A 858 7.91 -35.19 -38.30
CA GLY A 858 6.67 -35.22 -39.08
C GLY A 858 5.39 -35.16 -38.23
N SER A 859 5.49 -34.84 -36.93
CA SER A 859 4.36 -34.90 -35.99
C SER A 859 3.31 -33.80 -36.13
N GLY A 860 3.61 -32.69 -36.84
CA GLY A 860 2.58 -31.70 -37.22
C GLY A 860 1.53 -32.30 -38.16
N SER A 861 1.94 -33.27 -38.99
CA SER A 861 1.02 -34.11 -39.78
C SER A 861 0.42 -35.29 -39.00
N PHE A 862 0.86 -35.53 -37.76
CA PHE A 862 0.43 -36.65 -36.93
C PHE A 862 -0.79 -36.29 -36.08
N LEU A 863 -0.80 -35.10 -35.45
CA LEU A 863 -1.98 -34.59 -34.70
C LEU A 863 -3.20 -34.36 -35.61
N SER A 864 -3.00 -33.84 -36.83
CA SER A 864 -4.08 -33.69 -37.83
C SER A 864 -4.56 -35.03 -38.43
N ARG A 865 -3.83 -36.13 -38.24
CA ARG A 865 -4.22 -37.48 -38.67
C ARG A 865 -4.82 -38.33 -37.55
N LEU A 866 -4.76 -37.87 -36.29
CA LEU A 866 -5.28 -38.58 -35.10
C LEU A 866 -6.81 -38.50 -34.99
N TRP A 867 -7.38 -37.39 -35.46
CA TRP A 867 -8.79 -37.06 -35.34
C TRP A 867 -9.52 -37.25 -36.68
N GLN A 868 -10.70 -37.89 -36.66
CA GLN A 868 -11.54 -38.01 -37.84
C GLN A 868 -12.51 -36.83 -37.93
N GLY A 869 -12.09 -35.78 -38.63
CA GLY A 869 -12.91 -34.59 -38.88
C GLY A 869 -12.70 -33.49 -37.83
N ILE A 870 -13.73 -32.67 -37.63
CA ILE A 870 -13.76 -31.58 -36.66
C ILE A 870 -14.70 -31.92 -35.50
N PRO A 871 -14.51 -31.36 -34.29
CA PRO A 871 -15.43 -31.58 -33.19
C PRO A 871 -16.87 -31.21 -33.55
N THR A 872 -17.81 -32.07 -33.15
CA THR A 872 -19.25 -31.87 -33.35
C THR A 872 -19.93 -31.61 -32.02
N ASN A 873 -20.76 -30.58 -31.95
CA ASN A 873 -21.61 -30.32 -30.78
C ASN A 873 -22.58 -31.50 -30.58
N MET A 874 -22.84 -31.87 -29.33
CA MET A 874 -23.75 -32.99 -29.01
C MET A 874 -25.25 -32.69 -29.20
N GLY A 875 -25.58 -31.47 -29.65
CA GLY A 875 -26.91 -31.05 -30.07
C GLY A 875 -27.87 -30.76 -28.91
N PRO A 876 -29.04 -30.17 -29.21
CA PRO A 876 -30.00 -29.68 -28.22
C PRO A 876 -30.73 -30.76 -27.41
N THR A 877 -30.54 -32.03 -27.77
CA THR A 877 -31.05 -33.14 -26.96
C THR A 877 -30.20 -33.32 -25.71
N VAL A 878 -28.87 -33.31 -25.87
CA VAL A 878 -27.93 -33.49 -24.76
C VAL A 878 -27.61 -32.15 -24.12
N ASN A 879 -27.24 -31.16 -24.92
CA ASN A 879 -26.95 -29.79 -24.48
C ASN A 879 -28.22 -29.00 -24.21
N SER A 880 -28.08 -27.86 -23.55
CA SER A 880 -29.16 -26.96 -23.17
C SER A 880 -28.72 -25.50 -23.30
N SER A 881 -29.63 -24.55 -23.14
CA SER A 881 -29.27 -23.13 -23.06
C SER A 881 -28.52 -22.73 -21.78
N SER A 882 -28.23 -23.70 -20.91
CA SER A 882 -27.50 -23.52 -19.66
C SER A 882 -26.03 -23.96 -19.82
N HIS A 883 -25.26 -24.01 -18.73
CA HIS A 883 -23.91 -24.58 -18.78
C HIS A 883 -23.98 -26.10 -18.64
N ASP A 884 -23.40 -26.83 -19.59
CA ASP A 884 -23.27 -28.29 -19.63
C ASP A 884 -21.79 -28.68 -19.78
N ALA A 885 -21.23 -29.38 -18.80
CA ALA A 885 -19.79 -29.67 -18.76
C ALA A 885 -19.46 -30.95 -17.96
N ALA A 886 -18.17 -31.33 -17.95
CA ALA A 886 -17.65 -32.50 -17.22
C ALA A 886 -18.33 -33.83 -17.58
N PRO A 887 -18.23 -34.25 -18.85
CA PRO A 887 -18.71 -35.56 -19.28
C PRO A 887 -17.98 -36.70 -18.56
N SER A 888 -18.69 -37.77 -18.27
CA SER A 888 -18.17 -39.00 -17.66
C SER A 888 -18.95 -40.21 -18.16
N LEU A 889 -18.29 -41.08 -18.92
CA LEU A 889 -18.93 -42.16 -19.66
C LEU A 889 -18.70 -43.52 -18.99
N THR A 890 -19.73 -44.35 -18.93
CA THR A 890 -19.60 -45.76 -18.51
C THR A 890 -18.78 -46.57 -19.51
N ALA A 891 -18.12 -47.65 -19.06
CA ALA A 891 -17.24 -48.45 -19.93
C ALA A 891 -17.96 -49.12 -21.11
N ASP A 892 -19.26 -49.40 -20.98
CA ASP A 892 -20.10 -49.89 -22.08
C ASP A 892 -20.42 -48.81 -23.12
N GLY A 893 -20.19 -47.54 -22.80
CA GLY A 893 -20.47 -46.38 -23.64
C GLY A 893 -21.96 -46.03 -23.75
N LEU A 894 -22.81 -46.50 -22.84
CA LEU A 894 -24.27 -46.36 -22.94
C LEU A 894 -24.87 -45.32 -22.00
N SER A 895 -24.13 -44.87 -20.97
CA SER A 895 -24.57 -43.83 -20.03
C SER A 895 -23.51 -42.73 -19.91
N LEU A 896 -23.90 -41.49 -20.15
CA LEU A 896 -23.05 -40.31 -20.04
C LEU A 896 -23.57 -39.43 -18.90
N PHE A 897 -22.75 -39.30 -17.86
CA PHE A 897 -22.98 -38.41 -16.72
C PHE A 897 -22.30 -37.07 -16.98
N PHE A 898 -22.91 -35.97 -16.54
CA PHE A 898 -22.35 -34.63 -16.68
C PHE A 898 -23.00 -33.68 -15.68
N ASN A 899 -22.41 -32.52 -15.43
CA ASN A 899 -23.03 -31.50 -14.60
C ASN A 899 -23.72 -30.42 -15.43
N SER A 900 -24.86 -29.92 -14.94
CA SER A 900 -25.65 -28.92 -15.66
C SER A 900 -26.36 -27.92 -14.74
N ARG A 901 -26.52 -26.69 -15.24
CA ARG A 901 -27.45 -25.68 -14.67
C ARG A 901 -28.82 -25.64 -15.35
N ARG A 902 -29.19 -26.70 -16.07
CA ARG A 902 -30.48 -26.74 -16.78
C ARG A 902 -31.65 -26.71 -15.79
N PRO A 903 -32.81 -26.15 -16.18
CA PRO A 903 -34.02 -26.18 -15.36
C PRO A 903 -34.45 -27.62 -15.03
N GLY A 904 -34.98 -27.83 -13.83
CA GLY A 904 -35.45 -29.13 -13.36
C GLY A 904 -34.55 -29.82 -12.32
N GLY A 905 -33.46 -29.17 -11.92
CA GLY A 905 -32.59 -29.60 -10.82
C GLY A 905 -33.05 -29.17 -9.42
N HIS A 906 -32.30 -29.60 -8.41
CA HIS A 906 -32.46 -29.34 -6.99
C HIS A 906 -31.56 -28.20 -6.48
N GLY A 907 -30.41 -27.98 -7.13
CA GLY A 907 -29.44 -26.93 -6.82
C GLY A 907 -29.11 -26.05 -8.03
N ASN A 908 -28.07 -25.22 -7.90
CA ASN A 908 -27.60 -24.38 -9.00
C ASN A 908 -26.79 -25.19 -10.03
N TRP A 909 -26.05 -26.20 -9.56
CA TRP A 909 -25.31 -27.16 -10.37
C TRP A 909 -25.66 -28.56 -9.88
N ASP A 910 -26.19 -29.36 -10.80
CA ASP A 910 -26.63 -30.71 -10.52
C ASP A 910 -25.96 -31.71 -11.46
N LEU A 911 -25.92 -32.97 -11.05
CA LEU A 911 -25.52 -34.09 -11.90
C LEU A 911 -26.71 -34.66 -12.68
N TRP A 912 -26.48 -34.88 -13.97
CA TRP A 912 -27.44 -35.40 -14.94
C TRP A 912 -26.86 -36.62 -15.65
N VAL A 913 -27.74 -37.47 -16.18
CA VAL A 913 -27.37 -38.62 -16.98
C VAL A 913 -28.21 -38.70 -18.25
N THR A 914 -27.56 -38.94 -19.39
CA THR A 914 -28.25 -39.36 -20.62
C THR A 914 -27.84 -40.78 -20.99
N THR A 915 -28.77 -41.52 -21.60
CA THR A 915 -28.57 -42.92 -21.99
C THR A 915 -28.90 -43.14 -23.45
N ARG A 916 -28.33 -44.19 -24.04
CA ARG A 916 -28.64 -44.66 -25.39
C ARG A 916 -28.72 -46.19 -25.43
N PRO A 917 -29.57 -46.80 -26.28
CA PRO A 917 -29.70 -48.27 -26.33
C PRO A 917 -28.46 -48.98 -26.88
N THR A 918 -27.80 -48.40 -27.89
CA THR A 918 -26.57 -48.89 -28.51
C THR A 918 -25.60 -47.73 -28.76
N LYS A 919 -24.33 -48.02 -29.10
CA LYS A 919 -23.33 -46.98 -29.36
C LYS A 919 -23.61 -46.19 -30.65
N GLU A 920 -24.43 -46.77 -31.52
CA GLU A 920 -24.83 -46.21 -32.81
C GLU A 920 -26.11 -45.38 -32.74
N ASP A 921 -26.88 -45.50 -31.64
CA ASP A 921 -28.10 -44.73 -31.43
C ASP A 921 -27.81 -43.33 -30.90
N GLU A 922 -28.73 -42.40 -31.17
CA GLU A 922 -28.70 -41.05 -30.60
C GLU A 922 -28.89 -41.09 -29.07
N TRP A 923 -28.29 -40.11 -28.39
CA TRP A 923 -28.47 -39.89 -26.97
C TRP A 923 -29.91 -39.49 -26.64
N GLY A 924 -30.44 -40.03 -25.55
CA GLY A 924 -31.75 -39.65 -25.02
C GLY A 924 -31.76 -38.29 -24.33
N VAL A 925 -32.95 -37.86 -23.91
CA VAL A 925 -33.11 -36.65 -23.08
C VAL A 925 -32.47 -36.89 -21.71
N PRO A 926 -31.58 -36.00 -21.22
CA PRO A 926 -30.95 -36.17 -19.91
C PRO A 926 -31.95 -36.13 -18.74
N GLU A 927 -31.71 -37.01 -17.77
CA GLU A 927 -32.48 -37.12 -16.52
C GLU A 927 -31.63 -36.65 -15.32
N ASN A 928 -32.25 -35.94 -14.38
CA ASN A 928 -31.61 -35.52 -13.14
C ASN A 928 -31.43 -36.73 -12.21
N LEU A 929 -30.29 -36.83 -11.51
CA LEU A 929 -30.01 -37.95 -10.59
C LEU A 929 -30.88 -37.97 -9.30
N GLY A 930 -31.75 -36.97 -9.13
CA GLY A 930 -32.74 -36.89 -8.06
C GLY A 930 -32.15 -36.43 -6.73
N SER A 931 -33.04 -36.20 -5.76
CA SER A 931 -32.72 -35.52 -4.50
C SER A 931 -31.82 -36.30 -3.52
N ILE A 932 -31.48 -37.56 -3.84
CA ILE A 932 -30.51 -38.34 -3.05
C ILE A 932 -29.09 -37.90 -3.42
N VAL A 933 -28.83 -37.74 -4.72
CA VAL A 933 -27.51 -37.34 -5.21
C VAL A 933 -27.41 -35.82 -5.26
N ASN A 934 -28.40 -35.15 -5.85
CA ASN A 934 -28.42 -33.70 -6.02
C ASN A 934 -29.12 -33.02 -4.84
N THR A 935 -28.56 -31.94 -4.32
CA THR A 935 -29.07 -31.20 -3.17
C THR A 935 -29.23 -29.71 -3.48
N GLU A 936 -29.48 -28.85 -2.49
CA GLU A 936 -29.42 -27.38 -2.70
C GLU A 936 -27.97 -26.87 -2.88
N SER A 937 -27.00 -27.72 -2.55
CA SER A 937 -25.57 -27.48 -2.74
C SER A 937 -25.15 -27.65 -4.21
N VAL A 938 -23.87 -27.42 -4.46
CA VAL A 938 -23.25 -27.66 -5.77
C VAL A 938 -22.86 -29.13 -5.87
N GLU A 939 -23.23 -29.79 -6.97
CA GLU A 939 -22.70 -31.10 -7.35
C GLU A 939 -22.14 -31.06 -8.78
N VAL A 940 -20.82 -31.25 -8.92
CA VAL A 940 -20.10 -31.11 -10.20
C VAL A 940 -19.01 -32.17 -10.39
N SER A 941 -18.44 -32.20 -11.59
CA SER A 941 -17.30 -33.05 -11.97
C SER A 941 -17.53 -34.54 -11.71
N PRO A 942 -18.58 -35.16 -12.30
CA PRO A 942 -18.84 -36.58 -12.09
C PRO A 942 -17.71 -37.46 -12.64
N SER A 943 -17.41 -38.54 -11.93
CA SER A 943 -16.49 -39.59 -12.35
C SER A 943 -17.08 -40.96 -12.02
N ILE A 944 -17.66 -41.61 -13.02
CA ILE A 944 -18.28 -42.93 -12.90
C ILE A 944 -17.24 -44.04 -12.96
N SER A 945 -17.35 -45.05 -12.08
CA SER A 945 -16.52 -46.25 -12.15
C SER A 945 -16.82 -47.10 -13.39
N ALA A 946 -15.86 -47.89 -13.85
CA ALA A 946 -16.00 -48.69 -15.07
C ALA A 946 -17.20 -49.66 -15.04
N ASP A 947 -17.53 -50.21 -13.86
CA ASP A 947 -18.69 -51.07 -13.64
C ASP A 947 -20.03 -50.31 -13.54
N GLY A 948 -19.99 -48.98 -13.49
CA GLY A 948 -21.15 -48.11 -13.35
C GLY A 948 -21.79 -48.13 -11.97
N LEU A 949 -21.12 -48.66 -10.94
CA LEU A 949 -21.69 -48.88 -9.60
C LEU A 949 -21.27 -47.85 -8.56
N ALA A 950 -20.25 -47.03 -8.82
CA ALA A 950 -19.80 -45.95 -7.94
C ALA A 950 -19.60 -44.66 -8.72
N LEU A 951 -20.21 -43.57 -8.25
CA LEU A 951 -20.09 -42.24 -8.84
C LEU A 951 -19.38 -41.31 -7.86
N PHE A 952 -18.20 -40.84 -8.25
CA PHE A 952 -17.43 -39.83 -7.53
C PHE A 952 -17.78 -38.45 -8.06
N PHE A 953 -17.82 -37.45 -7.19
CA PHE A 953 -18.10 -36.06 -7.57
C PHE A 953 -17.61 -35.11 -6.47
N ASP A 954 -17.53 -33.82 -6.77
CA ASP A 954 -17.23 -32.79 -5.77
C ASP A 954 -18.46 -31.96 -5.39
N SER A 955 -18.52 -31.56 -4.11
CA SER A 955 -19.68 -30.87 -3.56
C SER A 955 -19.36 -30.05 -2.31
N ASP A 956 -20.04 -28.91 -2.17
CA ASP A 956 -20.00 -28.04 -0.99
C ASP A 956 -21.09 -28.38 0.05
N ARG A 957 -21.68 -29.57 -0.06
CA ARG A 957 -22.74 -30.03 0.86
C ARG A 957 -22.30 -30.09 2.31
N PRO A 958 -23.23 -29.88 3.27
CA PRO A 958 -22.94 -30.01 4.69
C PRO A 958 -22.39 -31.39 5.04
N GLY A 959 -21.36 -31.43 5.89
CA GLY A 959 -20.70 -32.67 6.34
C GLY A 959 -19.29 -32.88 5.77
N GLY A 960 -18.80 -31.96 4.93
CA GLY A 960 -17.42 -31.91 4.47
C GLY A 960 -16.43 -31.20 5.42
N TYR A 961 -15.17 -31.14 5.01
CA TYR A 961 -14.03 -30.56 5.72
C TYR A 961 -13.65 -29.17 5.18
N GLY A 962 -13.90 -28.90 3.91
CA GLY A 962 -13.57 -27.65 3.24
C GLY A 962 -14.75 -26.99 2.52
N ASN A 963 -14.44 -26.06 1.60
CA ASN A 963 -15.47 -25.36 0.79
C ASN A 963 -15.93 -26.19 -0.42
N SER A 964 -15.23 -27.28 -0.74
CA SER A 964 -15.59 -28.27 -1.75
C SER A 964 -14.83 -29.55 -1.43
N ASP A 965 -15.56 -30.65 -1.29
CA ASP A 965 -15.01 -31.95 -0.89
C ASP A 965 -15.36 -33.01 -1.93
N LEU A 966 -14.58 -34.10 -1.98
CA LEU A 966 -14.90 -35.28 -2.77
C LEU A 966 -15.86 -36.22 -2.02
N TRP A 967 -16.90 -36.64 -2.74
CA TRP A 967 -17.96 -37.54 -2.30
C TRP A 967 -18.08 -38.73 -3.25
N VAL A 968 -18.61 -39.83 -2.74
CA VAL A 968 -18.94 -41.02 -3.54
C VAL A 968 -20.32 -41.55 -3.18
N THR A 969 -21.12 -41.88 -4.18
CA THR A 969 -22.36 -42.66 -4.03
C THR A 969 -22.23 -44.00 -4.74
N SER A 970 -22.90 -45.03 -4.19
CA SER A 970 -22.92 -46.39 -4.72
C SER A 970 -24.32 -46.85 -5.08
N ARG A 971 -24.41 -47.87 -5.93
CA ARG A 971 -25.63 -48.63 -6.19
C ARG A 971 -25.30 -50.11 -6.39
N THR A 972 -26.28 -50.98 -6.11
CA THR A 972 -26.06 -52.44 -6.19
C THR A 972 -26.01 -52.94 -7.63
N THR A 973 -26.82 -52.36 -8.53
CA THR A 973 -26.80 -52.63 -9.97
C THR A 973 -27.07 -51.34 -10.73
N THR A 974 -26.82 -51.32 -12.04
CA THR A 974 -27.06 -50.13 -12.88
C THR A 974 -28.53 -49.70 -12.99
N ASN A 975 -29.47 -50.55 -12.57
CA ASN A 975 -30.91 -50.26 -12.57
C ASN A 975 -31.46 -49.92 -11.18
N GLU A 976 -30.66 -50.06 -10.12
CA GLU A 976 -31.05 -49.70 -8.76
C GLU A 976 -30.75 -48.22 -8.50
N PRO A 977 -31.50 -47.55 -7.60
CA PRO A 977 -31.25 -46.16 -7.25
C PRO A 977 -29.89 -45.99 -6.57
N TRP A 978 -29.35 -44.78 -6.66
CA TRP A 978 -28.17 -44.37 -5.91
C TRP A 978 -28.44 -44.34 -4.41
N GLU A 979 -27.42 -44.69 -3.62
CA GLU A 979 -27.42 -44.58 -2.17
C GLU A 979 -27.01 -43.17 -1.72
N GLU A 980 -27.19 -42.88 -0.43
CA GLU A 980 -26.76 -41.60 0.15
C GLU A 980 -25.24 -41.39 -0.03
N PRO A 981 -24.79 -40.26 -0.60
CA PRO A 981 -23.37 -40.01 -0.83
C PRO A 981 -22.57 -39.94 0.47
N VAL A 982 -21.38 -40.55 0.45
CA VAL A 982 -20.44 -40.62 1.57
C VAL A 982 -19.21 -39.77 1.29
N ASN A 983 -18.83 -38.91 2.23
CA ASN A 983 -17.61 -38.10 2.16
C ASN A 983 -16.37 -39.03 2.18
N LEU A 984 -15.36 -38.74 1.35
CA LEU A 984 -14.14 -39.56 1.28
C LEU A 984 -13.21 -39.44 2.50
N GLY A 985 -13.55 -38.57 3.46
CA GLY A 985 -12.89 -38.46 4.75
C GLY A 985 -11.62 -37.60 4.74
N PRO A 986 -11.03 -37.36 5.92
CA PRO A 986 -9.99 -36.36 6.14
C PRO A 986 -8.60 -36.76 5.61
N VAL A 987 -8.49 -37.95 5.03
CA VAL A 987 -7.27 -38.40 4.35
C VAL A 987 -7.20 -37.80 2.94
N ILE A 988 -8.35 -37.64 2.29
CA ILE A 988 -8.48 -37.05 0.97
C ILE A 988 -8.88 -35.59 1.09
N ASN A 989 -9.98 -35.33 1.82
CA ASN A 989 -10.53 -33.98 1.98
C ASN A 989 -9.79 -33.22 3.09
N SER A 990 -9.45 -31.98 2.79
CA SER A 990 -8.73 -31.06 3.66
C SER A 990 -9.62 -29.85 4.01
N PRO A 991 -9.16 -28.90 4.84
CA PRO A 991 -9.87 -27.62 5.03
C PRO A 991 -9.93 -26.74 3.78
N ASP A 992 -9.18 -27.08 2.73
CA ASP A 992 -9.13 -26.34 1.48
C ASP A 992 -10.20 -26.84 0.49
N LYS A 993 -9.92 -26.92 -0.81
CA LYS A 993 -10.84 -27.44 -1.84
C LYS A 993 -10.24 -28.65 -2.50
N GLU A 994 -10.95 -29.76 -2.47
CA GLU A 994 -10.69 -30.94 -3.30
C GLU A 994 -11.79 -31.12 -4.33
N PHE A 995 -11.42 -31.24 -5.60
CA PHE A 995 -12.37 -31.20 -6.71
C PHE A 995 -11.89 -32.02 -7.91
N ALA A 996 -12.78 -32.21 -8.89
CA ALA A 996 -12.52 -32.89 -10.15
C ALA A 996 -11.91 -34.31 -10.00
N PRO A 997 -12.65 -35.25 -9.39
CA PRO A 997 -12.19 -36.62 -9.25
C PRO A 997 -12.12 -37.33 -10.62
N ALA A 998 -11.14 -38.21 -10.79
CA ALA A 998 -11.06 -39.15 -11.91
C ALA A 998 -10.58 -40.52 -11.43
N ILE A 999 -11.48 -41.50 -11.49
CA ILE A 999 -11.24 -42.88 -11.04
C ILE A 999 -10.65 -43.74 -12.18
N SER A 1000 -9.63 -44.53 -11.88
CA SER A 1000 -9.09 -45.53 -12.82
C SER A 1000 -10.09 -46.64 -13.13
N THR A 1001 -9.90 -47.34 -14.25
CA THR A 1001 -10.80 -48.42 -14.70
C THR A 1001 -10.95 -49.55 -13.69
N ASP A 1002 -9.86 -49.91 -13.02
CA ASP A 1002 -9.84 -50.95 -11.98
C ASP A 1002 -10.40 -50.44 -10.64
N GLY A 1003 -10.73 -49.15 -10.55
CA GLY A 1003 -11.22 -48.49 -9.36
C GLY A 1003 -10.18 -48.38 -8.25
N SER A 1004 -8.90 -48.64 -8.48
CA SER A 1004 -7.87 -48.67 -7.42
C SER A 1004 -7.14 -47.34 -7.24
N THR A 1005 -7.18 -46.45 -8.24
CA THR A 1005 -6.44 -45.18 -8.25
C THR A 1005 -7.40 -44.02 -8.51
N LEU A 1006 -7.29 -42.96 -7.72
CA LEU A 1006 -8.07 -41.73 -7.84
C LEU A 1006 -7.15 -40.54 -8.05
N TYR A 1007 -7.36 -39.83 -9.16
CA TYR A 1007 -6.73 -38.54 -9.46
C TYR A 1007 -7.70 -37.43 -9.06
N PHE A 1008 -7.22 -36.32 -8.51
CA PHE A 1008 -8.05 -35.17 -8.15
C PHE A 1008 -7.20 -33.91 -7.97
N CYS A 1009 -7.84 -32.74 -7.88
CA CYS A 1009 -7.15 -31.46 -7.70
C CYS A 1009 -7.32 -30.92 -6.27
N SER A 1010 -6.28 -30.25 -5.74
CA SER A 1010 -6.30 -29.55 -4.45
C SER A 1010 -5.62 -28.18 -4.53
N ASN A 1011 -6.01 -27.24 -3.66
CA ASN A 1011 -5.37 -25.93 -3.48
C ASN A 1011 -4.64 -25.77 -2.13
N SER A 1012 -4.31 -26.89 -1.46
CA SER A 1012 -3.74 -26.92 -0.10
C SER A 1012 -2.23 -26.60 0.01
N SER A 1013 -1.49 -26.44 -1.10
CA SER A 1013 -0.02 -26.38 -1.08
C SER A 1013 0.63 -24.98 -0.93
N GLY A 1014 -0.13 -23.93 -0.61
CA GLY A 1014 0.44 -22.66 -0.10
C GLY A 1014 1.40 -21.91 -1.02
N GLY A 1015 1.40 -22.19 -2.32
CA GLY A 1015 2.06 -21.34 -3.34
C GLY A 1015 1.14 -20.18 -3.72
N GLU A 1016 1.70 -18.98 -3.92
CA GLU A 1016 0.95 -17.74 -4.19
C GLU A 1016 0.07 -17.75 -5.46
N ILE A 1017 0.07 -18.82 -6.27
CA ILE A 1017 -0.78 -18.97 -7.47
C ILE A 1017 -0.76 -20.45 -7.92
N GLY A 1018 -1.81 -21.25 -7.68
CA GLY A 1018 -1.99 -22.54 -8.37
C GLY A 1018 -2.87 -23.64 -7.75
N TRP A 1019 -3.45 -24.49 -8.61
CA TRP A 1019 -4.11 -25.76 -8.29
C TRP A 1019 -3.15 -26.93 -8.56
N GLU A 1020 -3.11 -27.94 -7.69
CA GLU A 1020 -2.23 -29.10 -7.79
C GLU A 1020 -3.00 -30.40 -8.09
N LEU A 1021 -2.51 -31.20 -9.05
CA LEU A 1021 -3.00 -32.55 -9.32
C LEU A 1021 -2.39 -33.55 -8.32
N LEU A 1022 -3.24 -34.27 -7.61
CA LEU A 1022 -2.88 -35.28 -6.61
C LEU A 1022 -3.41 -36.67 -7.00
N VAL A 1023 -2.72 -37.70 -6.50
CA VAL A 1023 -3.08 -39.10 -6.71
C VAL A 1023 -3.14 -39.85 -5.39
N THR A 1024 -4.16 -40.69 -5.23
CA THR A 1024 -4.28 -41.65 -4.13
C THR A 1024 -4.69 -43.04 -4.63
N THR A 1025 -4.38 -44.07 -3.84
CA THR A 1025 -4.59 -45.48 -4.20
C THR A 1025 -5.31 -46.24 -3.09
N ARG A 1026 -6.01 -47.31 -3.44
CA ARG A 1026 -6.64 -48.26 -2.50
C ARG A 1026 -6.42 -49.71 -2.94
N ALA A 1027 -6.35 -50.62 -1.97
CA ALA A 1027 -6.10 -52.04 -2.24
C ALA A 1027 -7.35 -52.83 -2.68
N ALA A 1028 -8.55 -52.32 -2.38
CA ALA A 1028 -9.83 -52.92 -2.74
C ALA A 1028 -10.92 -51.84 -2.78
N ALA A 1029 -12.03 -52.12 -3.47
CA ALA A 1029 -13.18 -51.22 -3.52
C ALA A 1029 -13.68 -50.85 -2.11
N GLY A 1030 -13.79 -49.54 -1.84
CA GLY A 1030 -14.13 -48.94 -0.54
C GLY A 1030 -13.40 -47.62 -0.26
N ASN A 1031 -13.66 -46.98 0.89
CA ASN A 1031 -13.09 -45.65 1.24
C ASN A 1031 -11.74 -45.70 1.98
N ASN A 1032 -10.97 -46.78 1.83
CA ASN A 1032 -9.65 -46.94 2.46
C ASN A 1032 -8.53 -46.46 1.52
N TRP A 1033 -8.43 -45.15 1.37
CA TRP A 1033 -7.46 -44.49 0.48
C TRP A 1033 -6.10 -44.24 1.17
N SER A 1034 -5.02 -44.26 0.39
CA SER A 1034 -3.69 -43.86 0.85
C SER A 1034 -3.58 -42.33 0.99
N ILE A 1035 -2.54 -41.85 1.67
CA ILE A 1035 -2.25 -40.42 1.73
C ILE A 1035 -1.99 -39.93 0.29
N PRO A 1036 -2.69 -38.89 -0.18
CA PRO A 1036 -2.47 -38.32 -1.50
C PRO A 1036 -1.05 -37.84 -1.70
N TYR A 1037 -0.51 -38.02 -2.91
CA TYR A 1037 0.80 -37.53 -3.28
C TYR A 1037 0.77 -36.93 -4.69
N SER A 1038 1.63 -35.94 -4.92
CA SER A 1038 1.84 -35.36 -6.24
C SER A 1038 2.48 -36.42 -7.15
N PRO A 1039 1.94 -36.71 -8.35
CA PRO A 1039 2.53 -37.64 -9.30
C PRO A 1039 3.81 -37.00 -9.87
N GLY A 1040 4.91 -37.11 -9.12
CA GLY A 1040 6.16 -36.41 -9.38
C GLY A 1040 6.65 -36.58 -10.82
N SER A 1041 7.04 -35.45 -11.43
CA SER A 1041 7.60 -35.33 -12.78
C SER A 1041 6.72 -35.86 -13.92
N ILE A 1042 5.54 -35.25 -14.10
CA ILE A 1042 5.24 -34.68 -15.41
C ILE A 1042 6.34 -33.62 -15.68
N ALA A 1043 7.53 -34.07 -16.14
CA ALA A 1043 8.79 -33.34 -15.99
C ALA A 1043 8.81 -32.02 -16.77
N GLY A 1044 9.56 -31.00 -16.32
CA GLY A 1044 9.90 -29.82 -17.13
C GLY A 1044 10.32 -28.60 -16.32
N ASN A 1045 9.40 -28.05 -15.52
CA ASN A 1045 9.67 -26.94 -14.61
C ASN A 1045 8.51 -26.83 -13.60
N PRO A 1046 8.72 -27.06 -12.29
CA PRO A 1046 7.66 -26.95 -11.29
C PRO A 1046 6.98 -25.58 -11.24
N ALA A 1047 7.64 -24.52 -11.72
CA ALA A 1047 7.08 -23.17 -11.74
C ALA A 1047 6.12 -22.90 -12.92
N VAL A 1048 6.08 -23.77 -13.94
CA VAL A 1048 5.37 -23.51 -15.22
C VAL A 1048 4.03 -24.26 -15.29
N PHE A 1049 3.84 -25.33 -14.52
CA PHE A 1049 2.63 -26.18 -14.57
C PHE A 1049 1.79 -26.12 -13.28
N ASN A 1050 1.83 -25.01 -12.55
CA ASN A 1050 1.06 -24.82 -11.30
C ASN A 1050 -0.45 -24.56 -11.52
N SER A 1051 -1.04 -25.04 -12.62
CA SER A 1051 -2.46 -24.86 -12.93
C SER A 1051 -2.97 -26.04 -13.76
N LEU A 1052 -2.78 -27.25 -13.24
CA LEU A 1052 -3.34 -28.47 -13.83
C LEU A 1052 -4.68 -28.77 -13.15
N CYS A 1053 -5.75 -28.89 -13.94
CA CYS A 1053 -7.08 -29.23 -13.44
C CYS A 1053 -7.80 -30.28 -14.29
N ASN A 1054 -8.88 -30.82 -13.73
CA ASN A 1054 -9.82 -31.72 -14.41
C ASN A 1054 -9.13 -32.90 -15.11
N PRO A 1055 -8.47 -33.77 -14.34
CA PRO A 1055 -7.83 -34.96 -14.90
C PRO A 1055 -8.85 -35.91 -15.52
N ASN A 1056 -8.46 -36.61 -16.58
CA ASN A 1056 -9.17 -37.76 -17.11
C ASN A 1056 -8.18 -38.84 -17.55
N ILE A 1057 -8.38 -40.06 -17.06
CA ILE A 1057 -7.48 -41.20 -17.29
C ILE A 1057 -8.09 -42.16 -18.31
N SER A 1058 -7.28 -42.62 -19.27
CA SER A 1058 -7.69 -43.62 -20.26
C SER A 1058 -7.93 -44.99 -19.62
N ALA A 1059 -8.68 -45.86 -20.32
CA ALA A 1059 -9.10 -47.14 -19.75
C ALA A 1059 -7.93 -48.10 -19.41
N ASP A 1060 -6.80 -47.94 -20.08
CA ASP A 1060 -5.55 -48.68 -19.85
C ASP A 1060 -4.63 -48.05 -18.79
N ASP A 1061 -5.04 -46.92 -18.20
CA ASP A 1061 -4.25 -46.10 -17.27
C ASP A 1061 -2.93 -45.57 -17.87
N LEU A 1062 -2.77 -45.54 -19.20
CA LEU A 1062 -1.52 -45.12 -19.85
C LEU A 1062 -1.54 -43.70 -20.42
N THR A 1063 -2.71 -43.07 -20.50
CA THR A 1063 -2.89 -41.72 -21.05
C THR A 1063 -3.72 -40.86 -20.10
N LEU A 1064 -3.16 -39.72 -19.70
CA LEU A 1064 -3.81 -38.76 -18.82
C LEU A 1064 -4.04 -37.46 -19.58
N PHE A 1065 -5.30 -37.08 -19.69
CA PHE A 1065 -5.73 -35.76 -20.16
C PHE A 1065 -5.95 -34.85 -18.97
N PHE A 1066 -5.69 -33.56 -19.15
CA PHE A 1066 -5.92 -32.54 -18.13
C PHE A 1066 -5.96 -31.17 -18.78
N GLU A 1067 -6.53 -30.21 -18.08
CA GLU A 1067 -6.55 -28.81 -18.47
C GLU A 1067 -5.29 -28.09 -17.98
N CYS A 1068 -4.83 -27.12 -18.77
CA CYS A 1068 -3.76 -26.25 -18.36
C CYS A 1068 -3.96 -24.82 -18.91
N MET A 1069 -3.68 -23.82 -18.06
CA MET A 1069 -3.72 -22.39 -18.42
C MET A 1069 -2.39 -21.90 -19.01
N LEU A 1070 -1.57 -22.80 -19.55
CA LEU A 1070 -0.36 -22.43 -20.25
C LEU A 1070 -0.64 -21.86 -21.63
N PRO A 1071 0.24 -21.01 -22.19
CA PRO A 1071 0.09 -20.49 -23.54
C PRO A 1071 -0.18 -21.62 -24.53
N GLY A 1072 -1.34 -21.55 -25.15
CA GLY A 1072 -1.94 -22.53 -26.04
C GLY A 1072 -3.00 -21.86 -26.90
N CYS A 1073 -3.91 -22.60 -27.52
CA CYS A 1073 -4.94 -22.06 -28.41
C CYS A 1073 -5.89 -21.08 -27.69
N GLY A 1074 -6.37 -21.43 -26.49
CA GLY A 1074 -7.26 -20.61 -25.67
C GLY A 1074 -6.68 -20.27 -24.30
N ALA A 1075 -7.50 -19.70 -23.40
CA ALA A 1075 -7.09 -19.41 -22.02
C ALA A 1075 -7.04 -20.67 -21.15
N VAL A 1076 -7.86 -21.67 -21.46
CA VAL A 1076 -7.81 -23.02 -20.90
C VAL A 1076 -7.77 -23.99 -22.07
N ASP A 1077 -6.73 -24.82 -22.11
CA ASP A 1077 -6.52 -25.81 -23.15
C ASP A 1077 -6.47 -27.22 -22.57
N ILE A 1078 -6.82 -28.21 -23.40
CA ILE A 1078 -6.65 -29.63 -23.10
C ILE A 1078 -5.23 -30.06 -23.48
N TRP A 1079 -4.56 -30.68 -22.51
CA TRP A 1079 -3.24 -31.27 -22.64
C TRP A 1079 -3.32 -32.78 -22.40
N VAL A 1080 -2.34 -33.50 -22.93
CA VAL A 1080 -2.20 -34.94 -22.77
C VAL A 1080 -0.79 -35.32 -22.36
N THR A 1081 -0.65 -36.30 -21.48
CA THR A 1081 0.60 -37.00 -21.20
C THR A 1081 0.39 -38.50 -21.22
N THR A 1082 1.46 -39.25 -21.51
CA THR A 1082 1.42 -40.70 -21.70
C THR A 1082 2.54 -41.38 -20.93
N ARG A 1083 2.39 -42.66 -20.64
CA ARG A 1083 3.43 -43.54 -20.09
C ARG A 1083 3.39 -44.91 -20.76
N SER A 1084 4.51 -45.64 -20.72
CA SER A 1084 4.59 -46.96 -21.38
C SER A 1084 4.03 -48.09 -20.49
N ASP A 1085 4.08 -47.91 -19.17
CA ASP A 1085 3.55 -48.83 -18.17
C ASP A 1085 2.96 -48.05 -16.98
N VAL A 1086 2.01 -48.66 -16.25
CA VAL A 1086 1.36 -48.05 -15.07
C VAL A 1086 2.36 -47.72 -13.95
N SER A 1087 3.52 -48.37 -13.92
CA SER A 1087 4.61 -48.09 -12.98
C SER A 1087 5.60 -47.02 -13.46
N ASP A 1088 5.54 -46.61 -14.72
CA ASP A 1088 6.44 -45.61 -15.30
C ASP A 1088 6.02 -44.18 -14.94
N LEU A 1089 6.99 -43.26 -15.02
CA LEU A 1089 6.75 -41.82 -14.94
C LEU A 1089 6.00 -41.32 -16.19
N TRP A 1090 5.18 -40.30 -16.00
CA TRP A 1090 4.50 -39.59 -17.09
C TRP A 1090 5.49 -38.86 -18.00
N ALA A 1091 5.23 -38.89 -19.30
CA ALA A 1091 6.01 -38.14 -20.29
C ALA A 1091 5.78 -36.62 -20.18
N GLN A 1092 6.52 -35.86 -21.01
CA GLN A 1092 6.27 -34.43 -21.20
C GLN A 1092 4.85 -34.20 -21.74
N PRO A 1093 4.05 -33.29 -21.14
CA PRO A 1093 2.74 -32.91 -21.65
C PRO A 1093 2.80 -32.35 -23.06
N MET A 1094 1.76 -32.63 -23.81
CA MET A 1094 1.54 -32.11 -25.15
C MET A 1094 0.17 -31.45 -25.24
N ASN A 1095 0.12 -30.23 -25.75
CA ASN A 1095 -1.12 -29.55 -26.12
C ASN A 1095 -1.79 -30.29 -27.29
N LEU A 1096 -3.11 -30.52 -27.24
CA LEU A 1096 -3.82 -31.26 -28.28
C LEU A 1096 -3.99 -30.50 -29.62
N GLY A 1097 -3.60 -29.22 -29.66
CA GLY A 1097 -3.56 -28.41 -30.87
C GLY A 1097 -4.94 -27.99 -31.40
N PRO A 1098 -5.00 -27.23 -32.50
CA PRO A 1098 -6.18 -26.48 -32.94
C PRO A 1098 -7.33 -27.34 -33.48
N THR A 1099 -7.16 -28.67 -33.58
CA THR A 1099 -8.25 -29.57 -33.93
C THR A 1099 -9.16 -29.84 -32.73
N ILE A 1100 -8.58 -29.96 -31.53
CA ILE A 1100 -9.32 -30.16 -30.28
C ILE A 1100 -9.43 -28.86 -29.52
N ASN A 1101 -8.30 -28.22 -29.23
CA ASN A 1101 -8.29 -26.91 -28.60
C ASN A 1101 -8.68 -25.86 -29.63
N SER A 1102 -9.23 -24.76 -29.14
CA SER A 1102 -9.71 -23.63 -29.90
C SER A 1102 -9.26 -22.36 -29.18
N MET A 1103 -9.60 -21.20 -29.73
CA MET A 1103 -9.37 -19.92 -29.07
C MET A 1103 -10.27 -19.67 -27.85
N TYR A 1104 -11.19 -20.59 -27.58
CA TYR A 1104 -12.14 -20.62 -26.48
C TYR A 1104 -11.60 -21.50 -25.35
N ASN A 1105 -12.28 -21.58 -24.22
CA ASN A 1105 -11.91 -22.50 -23.15
C ASN A 1105 -12.34 -23.91 -23.54
N ASP A 1106 -11.36 -24.81 -23.60
CA ASP A 1106 -11.57 -26.22 -23.88
C ASP A 1106 -11.07 -27.05 -22.71
N ALA A 1107 -11.97 -27.89 -22.20
CA ALA A 1107 -11.82 -28.42 -20.86
C ALA A 1107 -12.71 -29.64 -20.62
N THR A 1108 -12.56 -30.26 -19.46
CA THR A 1108 -13.40 -31.30 -18.90
C THR A 1108 -13.60 -32.47 -19.86
N THR A 1109 -12.62 -33.37 -19.90
CA THR A 1109 -12.51 -34.39 -20.95
C THR A 1109 -13.02 -35.74 -20.49
N CYS A 1110 -13.50 -36.54 -21.44
CA CYS A 1110 -13.79 -37.95 -21.24
C CYS A 1110 -13.47 -38.76 -22.50
N LEU A 1111 -12.57 -39.73 -22.38
CA LEU A 1111 -12.29 -40.70 -23.43
C LEU A 1111 -13.18 -41.94 -23.28
N SER A 1112 -13.78 -42.43 -24.36
CA SER A 1112 -14.50 -43.70 -24.35
C SER A 1112 -13.57 -44.87 -24.02
N ALA A 1113 -14.06 -45.91 -23.34
CA ALA A 1113 -13.22 -47.03 -22.89
C ALA A 1113 -12.56 -47.82 -24.04
N ASP A 1114 -13.15 -47.77 -25.25
CA ASP A 1114 -12.57 -48.34 -26.47
C ASP A 1114 -11.62 -47.40 -27.22
N GLY A 1115 -11.41 -46.18 -26.71
CA GLY A 1115 -10.53 -45.16 -27.29
C GLY A 1115 -11.04 -44.56 -28.61
N SER A 1116 -12.29 -44.81 -28.99
CA SER A 1116 -12.84 -44.40 -30.30
C SER A 1116 -13.46 -43.01 -30.33
N THR A 1117 -13.93 -42.49 -29.19
CA THR A 1117 -14.63 -41.20 -29.09
C THR A 1117 -14.07 -40.37 -27.94
N PHE A 1118 -13.75 -39.11 -28.22
CA PHE A 1118 -13.34 -38.12 -27.23
C PHE A 1118 -14.46 -37.12 -27.00
N TYR A 1119 -14.88 -36.97 -25.75
CA TYR A 1119 -15.85 -35.97 -25.32
C TYR A 1119 -15.14 -34.88 -24.52
N PHE A 1120 -15.59 -33.65 -24.67
CA PHE A 1120 -15.05 -32.52 -23.91
C PHE A 1120 -16.07 -31.39 -23.80
N GLY A 1121 -15.89 -30.53 -22.80
CA GLY A 1121 -16.61 -29.27 -22.64
C GLY A 1121 -15.90 -28.13 -23.37
N SER A 1122 -16.67 -27.25 -24.01
CA SER A 1122 -16.13 -26.07 -24.68
C SER A 1122 -17.13 -24.91 -24.66
N ASP A 1123 -16.63 -23.68 -24.51
CA ASP A 1123 -17.41 -22.44 -24.72
C ASP A 1123 -17.28 -21.86 -26.14
N ARG A 1124 -16.85 -22.69 -27.11
CA ARG A 1124 -16.80 -22.30 -28.52
C ARG A 1124 -18.20 -22.04 -29.13
N PRO A 1125 -18.32 -21.12 -30.12
CA PRO A 1125 -19.56 -20.85 -30.84
C PRO A 1125 -20.12 -22.07 -31.57
N GLY A 1126 -21.44 -22.08 -31.74
CA GLY A 1126 -22.17 -23.17 -32.39
C GLY A 1126 -22.77 -24.19 -31.42
N GLY A 1127 -22.62 -23.96 -30.11
CA GLY A 1127 -23.34 -24.67 -29.06
C GLY A 1127 -24.69 -24.03 -28.70
N GLU A 1128 -25.42 -24.66 -27.78
CA GLU A 1128 -26.75 -24.27 -27.33
C GLU A 1128 -26.70 -23.31 -26.13
N GLY A 1129 -25.63 -23.39 -25.32
CA GLY A 1129 -25.43 -22.66 -24.09
C GLY A 1129 -24.09 -21.90 -24.05
N SER A 1130 -23.68 -21.47 -22.86
CA SER A 1130 -22.39 -20.80 -22.65
C SER A 1130 -21.23 -21.76 -22.46
N TRP A 1131 -21.52 -23.02 -22.13
CA TRP A 1131 -20.59 -24.15 -22.12
C TRP A 1131 -21.38 -25.37 -22.57
N ASP A 1132 -20.86 -26.09 -23.56
CA ASP A 1132 -21.55 -27.24 -24.15
C ASP A 1132 -20.62 -28.45 -24.23
N LEU A 1133 -21.23 -29.63 -24.33
CA LEU A 1133 -20.52 -30.87 -24.61
C LEU A 1133 -20.31 -31.04 -26.12
N TRP A 1134 -19.08 -31.39 -26.48
CA TRP A 1134 -18.60 -31.66 -27.83
C TRP A 1134 -17.99 -33.06 -27.90
N GLN A 1135 -18.00 -33.65 -29.10
CA GLN A 1135 -17.43 -34.97 -29.35
C GLN A 1135 -16.64 -35.02 -30.65
N ILE A 1136 -15.68 -35.93 -30.74
CA ILE A 1136 -14.92 -36.24 -31.96
C ILE A 1136 -14.45 -37.69 -31.98
N ASN A 1137 -14.38 -38.27 -33.19
CA ASN A 1137 -13.90 -39.64 -33.40
C ASN A 1137 -12.36 -39.68 -33.50
N ILE A 1138 -11.76 -40.74 -32.95
CA ILE A 1138 -10.31 -40.93 -32.89
C ILE A 1138 -9.89 -42.16 -33.72
N THR A 1139 -8.81 -42.06 -34.49
CA THR A 1139 -8.20 -43.21 -35.19
C THR A 1139 -7.23 -44.02 -34.34
N SER A 1140 -6.53 -43.40 -33.39
CA SER A 1140 -5.59 -44.03 -32.46
C SER A 1140 -5.30 -43.08 -31.29
N ILE A 1141 -4.95 -43.61 -30.11
CA ILE A 1141 -4.52 -42.78 -28.96
C ILE A 1141 -3.10 -42.23 -29.23
N PRO A 1142 -2.76 -40.98 -28.83
CA PRO A 1142 -1.44 -40.43 -29.06
C PRO A 1142 -0.34 -41.26 -28.36
N GLU A 1143 0.68 -41.73 -29.08
CA GLU A 1143 1.93 -42.20 -28.48
C GLU A 1143 2.92 -41.02 -28.37
N SER A 1144 3.58 -40.84 -27.22
CA SER A 1144 4.64 -39.83 -27.09
C SER A 1144 5.78 -40.12 -28.07
N PRO A 1145 6.29 -39.14 -28.83
CA PRO A 1145 7.35 -39.35 -29.83
C PRO A 1145 8.74 -39.58 -29.22
N LEU A 1146 8.90 -39.62 -27.90
CA LEU A 1146 10.20 -39.72 -27.24
C LEU A 1146 10.44 -41.11 -26.63
N LYS A 1147 11.14 -41.97 -27.37
CA LYS A 1147 11.84 -43.12 -26.76
C LYS A 1147 13.08 -42.58 -26.01
N GLU A 1148 13.37 -43.13 -24.83
CA GLU A 1148 14.46 -42.75 -23.90
C GLU A 1148 15.89 -42.55 -24.48
N GLY A 1149 16.13 -42.83 -25.77
CA GLY A 1149 17.42 -42.70 -26.43
C GLY A 1149 17.89 -41.26 -26.67
N ASP A 1150 16.99 -40.28 -26.83
CA ASP A 1150 17.36 -38.94 -27.30
C ASP A 1150 17.68 -37.92 -26.20
N VAL A 1151 17.32 -38.23 -24.94
CA VAL A 1151 17.54 -37.36 -23.77
C VAL A 1151 19.04 -37.15 -23.47
N ASN A 1152 19.90 -38.07 -23.90
CA ASN A 1152 21.35 -37.99 -23.66
C ASN A 1152 22.10 -37.05 -24.61
N SER A 1153 21.48 -36.58 -25.70
CA SER A 1153 22.13 -35.69 -26.68
C SER A 1153 22.13 -34.21 -26.28
N ILE A 1154 21.23 -33.79 -25.38
CA ILE A 1154 21.00 -32.39 -25.01
C ILE A 1154 21.95 -31.90 -23.90
N ARG A 1155 22.70 -32.79 -23.24
CA ARG A 1155 23.61 -32.42 -22.13
C ARG A 1155 24.96 -31.80 -22.53
N LYS A 1156 25.18 -31.44 -23.80
CA LYS A 1156 26.48 -30.86 -24.24
C LYS A 1156 26.33 -29.64 -25.16
N SER A 1157 26.20 -28.44 -24.57
CA SER A 1157 27.07 -27.24 -24.80
C SER A 1157 26.50 -26.02 -24.03
N PRO A 1158 27.22 -24.88 -23.92
CA PRO A 1158 28.05 -24.56 -22.76
C PRO A 1158 27.43 -23.50 -21.84
N ARG A 1159 27.54 -23.72 -20.52
CA ARG A 1159 27.40 -22.66 -19.51
C ARG A 1159 28.53 -21.64 -19.71
N SER A 1160 28.20 -20.41 -20.08
CA SER A 1160 29.08 -19.24 -19.92
C SER A 1160 28.73 -18.48 -18.64
N ASN A 1161 29.54 -18.72 -17.62
CA ASN A 1161 30.03 -17.79 -16.59
C ASN A 1161 29.21 -16.53 -16.25
N ALA A 1162 28.52 -16.57 -15.10
CA ALA A 1162 28.56 -15.49 -14.10
C ALA A 1162 27.90 -15.98 -12.80
N ARG A 1163 28.73 -16.47 -11.85
CA ARG A 1163 28.49 -16.45 -10.39
C ARG A 1163 29.69 -17.11 -9.72
N LYS A 1164 30.70 -16.31 -9.43
CA LYS A 1164 31.67 -16.57 -8.37
C LYS A 1164 31.55 -15.44 -7.35
N ASP A 1165 31.65 -15.86 -6.09
CA ASP A 1165 31.74 -15.07 -4.86
C ASP A 1165 30.36 -14.50 -4.44
N VAL A 1166 29.71 -14.90 -3.35
CA VAL A 1166 30.15 -14.80 -1.95
C VAL A 1166 29.55 -15.93 -1.09
N ALA A 1167 30.35 -16.42 -0.16
CA ALA A 1167 30.08 -17.55 0.72
C ALA A 1167 29.11 -17.22 1.86
N LEU A 1168 28.34 -18.23 2.24
CA LEU A 1168 27.61 -18.35 3.50
C LEU A 1168 28.50 -18.05 4.72
N GLY A 1169 28.08 -17.07 5.52
CA GLY A 1169 28.54 -16.86 6.88
C GLY A 1169 27.35 -16.95 7.84
N LYS A 1170 27.32 -18.01 8.65
CA LYS A 1170 26.41 -18.16 9.80
C LYS A 1170 26.53 -16.97 10.77
N ASN A 1171 25.41 -16.32 11.09
CA ASN A 1171 24.93 -16.03 12.45
C ASN A 1171 23.77 -15.01 12.42
N TYR A 1172 22.75 -15.33 13.21
CA TYR A 1172 21.45 -14.68 13.47
C TYR A 1172 20.29 -15.11 12.59
#